data_AF-A0A955NQ21-F1
#
_entry.id   AF-A0A955NQ21-F1
#
_cell.length_a   1.000
_cell.length_b   1.000
_cell.length_c   1.000
_cell.angle_alpha   90.00
_cell.angle_beta   90.00
_cell.angle_gamma   90.00
#
_symmetry.space_group_name_H-M   'P 1'
#
loop_
_entity.id
_entity.type
_entity.pdbx_description
1 polymer ?
#
loop_
_entity_poly.entity_id
_entity_poly.type
_entity_poly.pdbx_seq_one_letter_code
_entity_poly.pdbx_strand_id
1 'polypeptide(L)'
;MIKKYRLFIHVFWIILSGLIIFAPPSFAEDWENDDCLLCHGDKDSLPEGRPELFVDISYFDDDNAAHAGMECIDCHADIEDLPHAEKLAKVNCAECHDDVQEIYDSSIHAHPLIEGTTGETASCVSCHGHHEIYPADDPRSTVNHHNLAQTCVRCHEDQAIIEKHQLPGQETIQSYILSVHGSSNVEDLESTAATCNDCHGWHDIQSHDSADSSTSRQNVVKTCGQCHDDVVEEFYGSVHGALGKEGNPDVPVCTDCHGEHTIRSPEDRQSTVSKYHISETCGRCHENQEIIDKYNIPIASPSVMYRDSVHGKALAEGSNNLAAACQDCHGHHSILGGSDPASMVNREHISKTCGQCHDKIEDTYERSVHGQAVAMGVRESPVCTDCHGEHQILSHLDPNSPVYSLRLAKEVCSRCHDSMVVNRKYDLPTEKVSTYFESYHGLATRLGDTSAANCASCHGVHDILPSSDPESSINPANLIQTCGHCHPEASEQFVAGLVHVSAEDPGNTVIFWVRRIYVALIVLTIGSMLLHNLLIVFRHIRDKYQMQKGVPRVQRFPGVALVQHILLSIFFIVLAVTGFSLTFPESIFTQLMVKYLYLAEDTRGLIHRICGIGLTITAIWHILTILVTRRGHQELKALTFKFRDLRDAFQNVMYHIGLAKTKPKFDRFDYSEKLEYWAFMWGTVVMIVTGLIMWFPAFIALHFGMGKIWVDVATVIHYYEAWLATMAIIIWHFFFVVFHPEEYPMAMSWVTGELSVESMKERHPEELERLIREGRVSPEVLRESETLAEQGEDM
;
A
#
# COMPACT_ATOMS: atom_id res chain seq x y z
N MET A 1 -65.34 -65.53 44.67
CA MET A 1 -64.87 -65.86 46.04
C MET A 1 -63.36 -65.72 46.04
N ILE A 2 -62.76 -64.56 46.32
CA ILE A 2 -62.16 -64.20 47.61
C ILE A 2 -62.01 -62.67 47.62
N LYS A 3 -63.15 -61.97 47.61
CA LYS A 3 -63.26 -60.53 47.98
C LYS A 3 -63.40 -60.35 49.50
N LYS A 4 -63.05 -61.38 50.30
CA LYS A 4 -63.31 -61.46 51.75
C LYS A 4 -62.07 -61.53 52.66
N TYR A 5 -60.85 -61.42 52.14
CA TYR A 5 -59.61 -61.48 52.95
C TYR A 5 -58.73 -60.22 52.91
N ARG A 6 -59.18 -59.13 52.26
CA ARG A 6 -58.45 -57.84 52.29
C ARG A 6 -58.74 -57.00 53.54
N LEU A 7 -59.87 -57.21 54.22
CA LEU A 7 -60.19 -56.49 55.46
C LEU A 7 -59.38 -57.02 56.67
N PHE A 8 -58.89 -58.27 56.61
CA PHE A 8 -58.14 -58.88 57.71
C PHE A 8 -56.63 -58.56 57.70
N ILE A 9 -56.05 -58.26 56.52
CA ILE A 9 -54.65 -57.83 56.40
C ILE A 9 -54.49 -56.36 56.84
N HIS A 10 -55.49 -55.51 56.60
CA HIS A 10 -55.47 -54.13 57.11
C HIS A 10 -55.66 -54.06 58.63
N VAL A 11 -56.48 -54.94 59.24
CA VAL A 11 -56.60 -54.97 60.71
C VAL A 11 -55.37 -55.59 61.39
N PHE A 12 -54.70 -56.56 60.76
CA PHE A 12 -53.45 -57.13 61.28
C PHE A 12 -52.27 -56.14 61.23
N TRP A 13 -52.17 -55.33 60.15
CA TRP A 13 -51.17 -54.25 60.10
C TRP A 13 -51.52 -53.07 61.01
N ILE A 14 -52.79 -52.73 61.20
CA ILE A 14 -53.21 -51.65 62.12
C ILE A 14 -52.96 -52.02 63.59
N ILE A 15 -53.06 -53.31 63.96
CA ILE A 15 -52.74 -53.78 65.32
C ILE A 15 -51.22 -53.99 65.51
N LEU A 16 -50.46 -54.28 64.44
CA LEU A 16 -48.99 -54.37 64.50
C LEU A 16 -48.31 -52.98 64.46
N SER A 17 -48.94 -51.97 63.85
CA SER A 17 -48.53 -50.55 63.96
C SER A 17 -49.00 -49.88 65.28
N GLY A 18 -49.88 -50.54 66.04
CA GLY A 18 -50.34 -50.06 67.35
C GLY A 18 -49.46 -50.49 68.54
N LEU A 19 -48.35 -51.21 68.29
CA LEU A 19 -47.45 -51.77 69.31
C LEU A 19 -45.96 -51.54 69.00
N ILE A 20 -45.66 -50.48 68.22
CA ILE A 20 -44.34 -49.84 68.11
C ILE A 20 -44.53 -48.32 68.19
N ILE A 21 -45.23 -47.87 69.23
CA ILE A 21 -45.32 -46.44 69.63
C ILE A 21 -45.05 -46.42 71.14
N PHE A 22 -43.84 -46.83 71.53
CA PHE A 22 -43.19 -46.57 72.83
C PHE A 22 -41.71 -46.96 72.67
N ALA A 23 -41.05 -46.43 71.64
CA ALA A 23 -39.69 -45.97 71.86
C ALA A 23 -39.87 -44.53 72.38
N PRO A 24 -39.24 -44.13 73.49
CA PRO A 24 -39.20 -42.71 73.83
C PRO A 24 -38.62 -41.98 72.61
N PRO A 25 -39.13 -40.78 72.24
CA PRO A 25 -38.27 -39.90 71.49
C PRO A 25 -36.99 -39.78 72.32
N SER A 26 -35.85 -40.10 71.73
CA SER A 26 -34.64 -39.42 72.14
C SER A 26 -35.00 -37.95 72.06
N PHE A 27 -35.24 -37.31 73.20
CA PHE A 27 -35.14 -35.88 73.29
C PHE A 27 -33.73 -35.60 72.79
N ALA A 28 -33.60 -35.12 71.56
CA ALA A 28 -32.46 -34.26 71.27
C ALA A 28 -32.59 -33.15 72.31
N GLU A 29 -31.54 -32.97 73.10
CA GLU A 29 -31.46 -31.85 74.01
C GLU A 29 -31.40 -30.62 73.10
N ASP A 30 -32.51 -29.86 73.00
CA ASP A 30 -32.54 -28.64 72.20
C ASP A 30 -31.71 -27.61 72.96
N TRP A 31 -30.46 -27.42 72.53
CA TRP A 31 -29.54 -26.45 73.10
C TRP A 31 -29.89 -25.05 72.62
N GLU A 32 -30.01 -24.09 73.54
CA GLU A 32 -30.22 -22.68 73.20
C GLU A 32 -28.87 -21.97 72.96
N ASN A 33 -28.86 -20.87 72.22
CA ASN A 33 -27.66 -20.04 72.01
C ASN A 33 -26.88 -19.73 73.30
N ASP A 34 -27.60 -19.44 74.39
CA ASP A 34 -27.01 -19.14 75.71
C ASP A 34 -26.13 -20.30 76.23
N ASP A 35 -26.49 -21.56 75.95
CA ASP A 35 -25.74 -22.73 76.38
C ASP A 35 -24.37 -22.82 75.68
N CYS A 36 -24.31 -22.45 74.39
CA CYS A 36 -23.07 -22.39 73.63
C CYS A 36 -22.18 -21.22 74.07
N LEU A 37 -22.78 -20.07 74.37
CA LEU A 37 -22.08 -18.83 74.72
C LEU A 37 -21.43 -18.86 76.11
N LEU A 38 -21.86 -19.76 76.99
CA LEU A 38 -21.17 -20.02 78.27
C LEU A 38 -19.68 -20.35 78.08
N CYS A 39 -19.31 -20.97 76.95
CA CYS A 39 -17.93 -21.29 76.61
C CYS A 39 -17.39 -20.47 75.44
N HIS A 40 -18.22 -20.08 74.47
CA HIS A 40 -17.78 -19.38 73.24
C HIS A 40 -17.95 -17.85 73.28
N GLY A 41 -18.73 -17.32 74.22
CA GLY A 41 -19.04 -15.88 74.36
C GLY A 41 -18.05 -15.09 75.22
N ASP A 42 -17.06 -15.75 75.83
CA ASP A 42 -15.99 -15.10 76.60
C ASP A 42 -14.61 -15.60 76.16
N LYS A 43 -13.73 -14.67 75.79
CA LYS A 43 -12.36 -14.97 75.32
C LYS A 43 -11.53 -15.68 76.38
N ASP A 44 -11.82 -15.45 77.65
CA ASP A 44 -11.10 -16.07 78.78
C ASP A 44 -11.54 -17.52 79.05
N SER A 45 -12.69 -17.94 78.49
CA SER A 45 -13.24 -19.29 78.63
C SER A 45 -12.79 -20.25 77.51
N LEU A 46 -12.04 -19.74 76.53
CA LEU A 46 -11.56 -20.50 75.38
C LEU A 46 -10.29 -21.33 75.70
N PRO A 47 -10.09 -22.47 75.01
CA PRO A 47 -8.84 -23.22 75.10
C PRO A 47 -7.61 -22.37 74.78
N GLU A 48 -6.51 -22.55 75.52
CA GLU A 48 -5.25 -21.82 75.30
C GLU A 48 -4.78 -21.95 73.84
N GLY A 49 -4.61 -20.80 73.18
CA GLY A 49 -4.11 -20.72 71.81
C GLY A 49 -5.16 -20.84 70.70
N ARG A 50 -6.47 -20.81 71.03
CA ARG A 50 -7.57 -20.80 70.04
C ARG A 50 -8.52 -19.59 70.16
N PRO A 51 -8.02 -18.34 70.02
CA PRO A 51 -8.85 -17.13 70.11
C PRO A 51 -9.91 -17.02 68.99
N GLU A 52 -9.75 -17.76 67.88
CA GLU A 52 -10.66 -17.82 66.75
C GLU A 52 -12.01 -18.51 67.05
N LEU A 53 -12.11 -19.21 68.19
CA LEU A 53 -13.34 -19.86 68.64
C LEU A 53 -14.29 -18.93 69.38
N PHE A 54 -13.90 -17.66 69.57
CA PHE A 54 -14.74 -16.62 70.14
C PHE A 54 -15.89 -16.27 69.19
N VAL A 55 -17.10 -16.20 69.73
CA VAL A 55 -18.30 -15.74 69.01
C VAL A 55 -18.87 -14.52 69.73
N ASP A 56 -19.02 -13.42 69.02
CA ASP A 56 -19.67 -12.21 69.55
C ASP A 56 -21.19 -12.33 69.36
N ILE A 57 -21.92 -12.38 70.48
CA ILE A 57 -23.39 -12.52 70.47
C ILE A 57 -24.11 -11.33 69.84
N SER A 58 -23.47 -10.14 69.83
CA SER A 58 -24.08 -8.93 69.28
C SER A 58 -24.42 -9.02 67.79
N TYR A 59 -23.85 -9.99 67.07
CA TYR A 59 -24.18 -10.27 65.67
C TYR A 59 -25.49 -11.04 65.50
N PHE A 60 -25.81 -11.97 66.39
CA PHE A 60 -27.06 -12.76 66.31
C PHE A 60 -28.26 -11.99 66.86
N ASP A 61 -27.99 -10.97 67.69
CA ASP A 61 -28.98 -10.00 68.18
C ASP A 61 -29.23 -8.81 67.20
N ASP A 62 -28.47 -8.71 66.11
CA ASP A 62 -28.68 -7.67 65.09
C ASP A 62 -29.76 -8.11 64.09
N ASP A 63 -30.92 -7.45 64.14
CA ASP A 63 -32.03 -7.69 63.21
C ASP A 63 -31.66 -7.54 61.72
N ASN A 64 -30.55 -6.88 61.39
CA ASN A 64 -30.04 -6.74 60.02
C ASN A 64 -29.09 -7.86 59.59
N ALA A 65 -28.69 -8.79 60.47
CA ALA A 65 -27.88 -9.95 60.08
C ALA A 65 -28.73 -10.93 59.24
N ALA A 66 -28.10 -11.60 58.26
CA ALA A 66 -28.82 -12.45 57.32
C ALA A 66 -29.45 -13.70 57.98
N HIS A 67 -28.89 -14.14 59.11
CA HIS A 67 -29.34 -15.30 59.89
C HIS A 67 -29.82 -14.90 61.30
N ALA A 68 -30.28 -13.65 61.47
CA ALA A 68 -30.78 -13.16 62.75
C ALA A 68 -31.91 -14.06 63.30
N GLY A 69 -31.78 -14.45 64.57
CA GLY A 69 -32.75 -15.31 65.25
C GLY A 69 -32.63 -16.82 64.97
N MET A 70 -31.54 -17.29 64.33
CA MET A 70 -31.19 -18.72 64.29
C MET A 70 -30.46 -19.16 65.56
N GLU A 71 -30.63 -20.43 65.94
CA GLU A 71 -29.89 -21.07 67.02
C GLU A 71 -28.56 -21.65 66.49
N CYS A 72 -27.53 -21.73 67.33
CA CYS A 72 -26.20 -22.24 66.96
C CYS A 72 -26.27 -23.65 66.35
N ILE A 73 -27.17 -24.50 66.88
CA ILE A 73 -27.40 -25.87 66.43
C ILE A 73 -28.11 -25.98 65.08
N ASP A 74 -28.75 -24.90 64.59
CA ASP A 74 -29.35 -24.88 63.25
C ASP A 74 -28.27 -24.96 62.16
N CYS A 75 -27.07 -24.44 62.46
CA CYS A 75 -25.89 -24.52 61.59
C CYS A 75 -24.92 -25.62 62.02
N HIS A 76 -24.78 -25.85 63.34
CA HIS A 76 -23.93 -26.87 63.93
C HIS A 76 -24.72 -28.14 64.30
N ALA A 77 -25.39 -28.72 63.31
CA ALA A 77 -26.29 -29.87 63.50
C ALA A 77 -25.59 -31.16 63.98
N ASP A 78 -24.25 -31.20 64.03
CA ASP A 78 -23.45 -32.33 64.50
C ASP A 78 -23.10 -32.30 66.00
N ILE A 79 -23.61 -31.30 66.74
CA ILE A 79 -23.45 -31.20 68.19
C ILE A 79 -24.42 -32.17 68.88
N GLU A 80 -23.88 -33.27 69.42
CA GLU A 80 -24.67 -34.28 70.14
C GLU A 80 -24.62 -34.11 71.67
N ASP A 81 -23.56 -33.50 72.24
CA ASP A 81 -23.33 -33.33 73.69
C ASP A 81 -22.58 -32.00 73.97
N LEU A 82 -22.78 -31.40 75.16
CA LEU A 82 -21.95 -30.30 75.68
C LEU A 82 -21.18 -30.71 76.96
N PRO A 83 -19.85 -30.45 77.07
CA PRO A 83 -18.97 -29.92 76.03
C PRO A 83 -18.81 -30.90 74.85
N HIS A 84 -18.88 -30.37 73.64
CA HIS A 84 -18.86 -31.16 72.41
C HIS A 84 -17.47 -31.72 72.07
N ALA A 85 -17.41 -32.61 71.08
CA ALA A 85 -16.15 -33.18 70.59
C ALA A 85 -15.18 -32.07 70.11
N GLU A 86 -13.87 -32.29 70.25
CA GLU A 86 -12.84 -31.28 69.94
C GLU A 86 -12.86 -30.81 68.47
N LYS A 87 -13.41 -31.63 67.57
CA LYS A 87 -13.53 -31.31 66.15
C LYS A 87 -14.96 -31.58 65.68
N LEU A 88 -15.68 -30.49 65.43
CA LEU A 88 -16.97 -30.51 64.74
C LEU A 88 -16.77 -30.60 63.21
N ALA A 89 -17.80 -31.07 62.54
CA ALA A 89 -17.97 -30.94 61.10
C ALA A 89 -18.02 -29.45 60.73
N LYS A 90 -17.61 -29.14 59.49
CA LYS A 90 -17.77 -27.78 58.96
C LYS A 90 -19.24 -27.56 58.63
N VAL A 91 -19.76 -26.38 58.98
CA VAL A 91 -21.12 -25.95 58.62
C VAL A 91 -21.29 -26.04 57.10
N ASN A 92 -22.37 -26.71 56.68
CA ASN A 92 -22.70 -26.90 55.28
C ASN A 92 -23.84 -25.97 54.86
N CYS A 93 -23.48 -24.82 54.28
CA CYS A 93 -24.46 -23.81 53.84
C CYS A 93 -25.45 -24.38 52.79
N ALA A 94 -25.04 -25.41 52.03
CA ALA A 94 -25.83 -26.03 50.98
C ALA A 94 -27.05 -26.83 51.50
N GLU A 95 -27.16 -27.07 52.82
CA GLU A 95 -28.36 -27.70 53.37
C GLU A 95 -29.59 -26.80 53.26
N CYS A 96 -29.39 -25.47 53.28
CA CYS A 96 -30.45 -24.47 53.12
C CYS A 96 -30.31 -23.62 51.84
N HIS A 97 -29.12 -23.55 51.24
CA HIS A 97 -28.83 -22.82 50.00
C HIS A 97 -28.39 -23.77 48.87
N ASP A 98 -29.14 -24.86 48.66
CA ASP A 98 -28.83 -25.89 47.66
C ASP A 98 -28.85 -25.35 46.22
N ASP A 99 -29.75 -24.41 45.94
CA ASP A 99 -29.84 -23.68 44.67
C ASP A 99 -28.60 -22.83 44.37
N VAL A 100 -28.08 -22.10 45.37
CA VAL A 100 -26.85 -21.31 45.24
C VAL A 100 -25.64 -22.22 45.16
N GLN A 101 -25.63 -23.35 45.89
CA GLN A 101 -24.55 -24.32 45.82
C GLN A 101 -24.41 -24.91 44.40
N GLU A 102 -25.51 -25.21 43.71
CA GLU A 102 -25.47 -25.69 42.33
C GLU A 102 -24.81 -24.67 41.38
N ILE A 103 -25.06 -23.38 41.59
CA ILE A 103 -24.40 -22.30 40.83
C ILE A 103 -22.92 -22.20 41.19
N TYR A 104 -22.61 -22.23 42.49
CA TYR A 104 -21.24 -22.19 42.99
C TYR A 104 -20.38 -23.32 42.44
N ASP A 105 -20.95 -24.51 42.34
CA ASP A 105 -20.30 -25.68 41.75
C ASP A 105 -19.93 -25.46 40.28
N SER A 106 -20.51 -24.50 39.55
CA SER A 106 -20.06 -24.16 38.20
C SER A 106 -18.82 -23.24 38.18
N SER A 107 -18.43 -22.66 39.31
CA SER A 107 -17.32 -21.72 39.41
C SER A 107 -15.94 -22.39 39.45
N ILE A 108 -14.93 -21.67 38.99
CA ILE A 108 -13.51 -22.01 39.18
C ILE A 108 -13.09 -22.07 40.64
N HIS A 109 -13.85 -21.42 41.55
CA HIS A 109 -13.61 -21.51 42.99
C HIS A 109 -14.14 -22.82 43.61
N ALA A 110 -15.13 -23.47 43.00
CA ALA A 110 -15.55 -24.82 43.38
C ALA A 110 -14.69 -25.90 42.71
N HIS A 111 -14.33 -25.70 41.44
CA HIS A 111 -13.55 -26.65 40.65
C HIS A 111 -12.22 -26.03 40.21
N PRO A 112 -11.14 -26.23 40.99
CA PRO A 112 -9.88 -25.60 40.66
C PRO A 112 -9.33 -26.12 39.32
N LEU A 113 -8.77 -25.20 38.52
CA LEU A 113 -8.07 -25.51 37.26
C LEU A 113 -6.76 -26.30 37.47
N ILE A 114 -6.27 -26.37 38.71
CA ILE A 114 -5.01 -27.02 39.09
C ILE A 114 -5.29 -28.19 40.04
N GLU A 115 -4.94 -29.41 39.63
CA GLU A 115 -5.06 -30.62 40.45
C GLU A 115 -4.30 -30.48 41.79
N GLY A 116 -4.95 -30.82 42.90
CA GLY A 116 -4.34 -30.82 44.25
C GLY A 116 -4.52 -29.55 45.08
N THR A 117 -5.35 -28.62 44.63
CA THR A 117 -5.68 -27.36 45.32
C THR A 117 -7.01 -27.41 46.09
N THR A 118 -7.61 -28.61 46.19
CA THR A 118 -8.84 -28.89 46.92
C THR A 118 -8.69 -28.50 48.39
N GLY A 119 -9.35 -27.42 48.80
CA GLY A 119 -9.29 -26.85 50.16
C GLY A 119 -8.50 -25.53 50.28
N GLU A 120 -7.93 -25.03 49.19
CA GLU A 120 -7.23 -23.73 49.11
C GLU A 120 -7.94 -22.73 48.19
N THR A 121 -9.08 -23.14 47.62
CA THR A 121 -9.97 -22.28 46.86
C THR A 121 -10.87 -21.48 47.78
N ALA A 122 -11.45 -20.38 47.26
CA ALA A 122 -12.47 -19.63 48.00
C ALA A 122 -13.63 -20.56 48.41
N SER A 123 -14.38 -20.16 49.42
CA SER A 123 -15.58 -20.84 49.90
C SER A 123 -16.63 -19.80 50.28
N CYS A 124 -17.87 -20.20 50.57
CA CYS A 124 -18.92 -19.28 51.00
C CYS A 124 -18.45 -18.38 52.17
N VAL A 125 -17.77 -18.99 53.13
CA VAL A 125 -17.22 -18.30 54.32
C VAL A 125 -16.10 -17.32 53.98
N SER A 126 -15.29 -17.63 52.95
CA SER A 126 -14.21 -16.74 52.50
C SER A 126 -14.74 -15.42 51.94
N CYS A 127 -15.95 -15.43 51.37
CA CYS A 127 -16.59 -14.25 50.78
C CYS A 127 -17.58 -13.58 51.74
N HIS A 128 -18.41 -14.35 52.45
CA HIS A 128 -19.51 -13.84 53.29
C HIS A 128 -19.18 -13.70 54.78
N GLY A 129 -18.07 -14.29 55.26
CA GLY A 129 -17.76 -14.37 56.68
C GLY A 129 -18.27 -15.66 57.33
N HIS A 130 -18.00 -15.81 58.64
CA HIS A 130 -18.35 -17.01 59.41
C HIS A 130 -19.71 -16.82 60.10
N HIS A 131 -19.75 -16.01 61.17
CA HIS A 131 -20.96 -15.69 61.94
C HIS A 131 -21.48 -14.27 61.66
N GLU A 132 -20.64 -13.40 61.12
CA GLU A 132 -20.92 -12.00 60.80
C GLU A 132 -21.40 -11.83 59.34
N ILE A 133 -22.45 -12.56 58.98
CA ILE A 133 -23.01 -12.58 57.61
C ILE A 133 -24.12 -11.53 57.51
N TYR A 134 -23.89 -10.50 56.71
CA TYR A 134 -24.85 -9.43 56.44
C TYR A 134 -25.35 -9.46 54.98
N PRO A 135 -26.59 -9.00 54.72
CA PRO A 135 -27.12 -8.78 53.37
C PRO A 135 -26.17 -7.94 52.50
N ALA A 136 -26.15 -8.20 51.19
CA ALA A 136 -25.21 -7.53 50.27
C ALA A 136 -25.40 -6.01 50.16
N ASP A 137 -26.57 -5.48 50.51
CA ASP A 137 -26.84 -4.03 50.58
C ASP A 137 -26.40 -3.38 51.90
N ASP A 138 -26.03 -4.16 52.93
CA ASP A 138 -25.50 -3.63 54.17
C ASP A 138 -24.02 -3.21 53.99
N PRO A 139 -23.63 -1.97 54.31
CA PRO A 139 -22.25 -1.49 54.20
C PRO A 139 -21.21 -2.26 55.03
N ARG A 140 -21.64 -3.06 56.00
CA ARG A 140 -20.78 -3.94 56.82
C ARG A 140 -20.51 -5.29 56.15
N SER A 141 -21.32 -5.66 55.15
CA SER A 141 -21.17 -6.92 54.44
C SER A 141 -19.88 -6.94 53.62
N THR A 142 -19.12 -8.02 53.72
CA THR A 142 -17.90 -8.22 52.92
C THR A 142 -18.20 -8.36 51.43
N VAL A 143 -19.43 -8.72 51.05
CA VAL A 143 -19.87 -8.81 49.66
C VAL A 143 -20.66 -7.58 49.20
N ASN A 144 -20.72 -6.53 50.02
CA ASN A 144 -21.27 -5.25 49.59
C ASN A 144 -20.48 -4.68 48.40
N HIS A 145 -21.17 -4.00 47.49
CA HIS A 145 -20.58 -3.36 46.30
C HIS A 145 -19.25 -2.65 46.61
N HIS A 146 -19.20 -1.82 47.65
CA HIS A 146 -17.99 -1.07 48.00
C HIS A 146 -16.88 -1.94 48.62
N ASN A 147 -17.24 -2.99 49.35
CA ASN A 147 -16.30 -3.86 50.04
C ASN A 147 -15.78 -5.01 49.17
N LEU A 148 -16.50 -5.34 48.09
CA LEU A 148 -16.28 -6.54 47.30
C LEU A 148 -14.88 -6.60 46.69
N ALA A 149 -14.39 -5.47 46.18
CA ALA A 149 -13.03 -5.39 45.65
C ALA A 149 -12.00 -5.82 46.70
N GLN A 150 -12.13 -5.33 47.95
CA GLN A 150 -11.23 -5.73 49.04
C GLN A 150 -11.37 -7.22 49.38
N THR A 151 -12.58 -7.77 49.32
CA THR A 151 -12.84 -9.20 49.55
C THR A 151 -12.11 -10.09 48.56
N CYS A 152 -12.13 -9.75 47.26
CA CYS A 152 -11.37 -10.48 46.25
C CYS A 152 -9.85 -10.30 46.43
N VAL A 153 -9.43 -9.06 46.70
CA VAL A 153 -8.02 -8.68 46.81
C VAL A 153 -7.30 -9.43 47.93
N ARG A 154 -7.97 -9.76 49.05
CA ARG A 154 -7.39 -10.56 50.16
C ARG A 154 -6.67 -11.83 49.70
N CYS A 155 -7.17 -12.49 48.66
CA CYS A 155 -6.54 -13.69 48.10
C CYS A 155 -5.80 -13.40 46.79
N HIS A 156 -6.33 -12.53 45.94
CA HIS A 156 -5.76 -12.27 44.61
C HIS A 156 -4.56 -11.31 44.62
N GLU A 157 -4.25 -10.64 45.73
CA GLU A 157 -3.00 -9.90 45.91
C GLU A 157 -1.94 -10.66 46.71
N ASP A 158 -2.29 -11.78 47.34
CA ASP A 158 -1.36 -12.54 48.18
C ASP A 158 -0.29 -13.21 47.30
N GLN A 159 0.95 -12.76 47.44
CA GLN A 159 2.06 -13.23 46.62
C GLN A 159 2.33 -14.73 46.80
N ALA A 160 2.10 -15.30 47.99
CA ALA A 160 2.25 -16.72 48.22
C ALA A 160 1.16 -17.53 47.50
N ILE A 161 -0.08 -17.04 47.46
CA ILE A 161 -1.17 -17.66 46.69
C ILE A 161 -0.88 -17.55 45.18
N ILE A 162 -0.49 -16.37 44.71
CA ILE A 162 -0.18 -16.11 43.30
C ILE A 162 0.95 -17.03 42.82
N GLU A 163 2.07 -17.10 43.54
CA GLU A 163 3.22 -17.92 43.15
C GLU A 163 2.88 -19.42 43.19
N LYS A 164 2.10 -19.85 44.19
CA LYS A 164 1.73 -21.26 44.37
C LYS A 164 0.76 -21.74 43.29
N HIS A 165 -0.21 -20.90 42.92
CA HIS A 165 -1.28 -21.25 41.97
C HIS A 165 -1.09 -20.63 40.58
N GLN A 166 0.04 -19.97 40.33
CA GLN A 166 0.37 -19.32 39.05
C GLN A 166 -0.75 -18.38 38.57
N LEU A 167 -1.38 -17.67 39.51
CA LEU A 167 -2.43 -16.69 39.19
C LEU A 167 -1.83 -15.49 38.44
N PRO A 168 -2.63 -14.74 37.67
CA PRO A 168 -2.22 -13.44 37.15
C PRO A 168 -1.68 -12.57 38.29
N GLY A 169 -0.50 -11.98 38.11
CA GLY A 169 0.22 -11.28 39.17
C GLY A 169 -0.53 -10.05 39.73
N GLN A 170 -0.02 -9.52 40.86
CA GLN A 170 -0.56 -8.36 41.59
C GLN A 170 -0.87 -7.13 40.71
N GLU A 171 -0.18 -6.99 39.57
CA GLU A 171 -0.36 -5.91 38.61
C GLU A 171 -1.80 -5.80 38.08
N THR A 172 -2.55 -6.90 38.05
CA THR A 172 -3.93 -6.95 37.53
C THR A 172 -4.90 -6.19 38.44
N ILE A 173 -4.80 -6.39 39.76
CA ILE A 173 -5.61 -5.68 40.76
C ILE A 173 -5.28 -4.19 40.76
N GLN A 174 -3.99 -3.86 40.76
CA GLN A 174 -3.56 -2.47 40.74
C GLN A 174 -4.03 -1.76 39.47
N SER A 175 -4.03 -2.45 38.34
CA SER A 175 -4.59 -1.94 37.09
C SER A 175 -6.09 -1.61 37.25
N TYR A 176 -6.88 -2.52 37.83
CA TYR A 176 -8.31 -2.28 38.07
C TYR A 176 -8.53 -1.07 39.00
N ILE A 177 -7.80 -0.96 40.11
CA ILE A 177 -7.91 0.16 41.04
C ILE A 177 -7.61 1.50 40.33
N LEU A 178 -6.67 1.50 39.38
CA LEU A 178 -6.31 2.68 38.58
C LEU A 178 -7.21 2.88 37.35
N SER A 179 -8.13 1.97 37.06
CA SER A 179 -9.11 2.11 35.99
C SER A 179 -10.21 3.08 36.41
N VAL A 180 -10.98 3.59 35.44
CA VAL A 180 -12.14 4.47 35.73
C VAL A 180 -13.19 3.79 36.61
N HIS A 181 -13.34 2.47 36.53
CA HIS A 181 -14.28 1.73 37.37
C HIS A 181 -13.77 1.62 38.81
N GLY A 182 -12.51 1.23 39.00
CA GLY A 182 -11.91 1.10 40.32
C GLY A 182 -11.72 2.45 41.02
N SER A 183 -11.22 3.48 40.31
CA SER A 183 -10.98 4.79 40.91
C SER A 183 -12.27 5.44 41.38
N SER A 184 -13.35 5.31 40.60
CA SER A 184 -14.68 5.85 40.98
C SER A 184 -15.20 5.21 42.26
N ASN A 185 -15.03 3.88 42.41
CA ASN A 185 -15.44 3.16 43.63
C ASN A 185 -14.58 3.50 44.86
N VAL A 186 -13.33 3.95 44.67
CA VAL A 186 -12.45 4.40 45.76
C VAL A 186 -12.75 5.86 46.15
N GLU A 187 -13.07 6.71 45.19
CA GLU A 187 -13.32 8.13 45.41
C GLU A 187 -14.73 8.43 45.96
N ASP A 188 -15.73 7.62 45.58
CA ASP A 188 -17.13 7.79 45.96
C ASP A 188 -17.74 6.48 46.50
N LEU A 189 -18.20 6.53 47.75
CA LEU A 189 -18.84 5.41 48.44
C LEU A 189 -20.23 5.08 47.87
N GLU A 190 -20.86 6.02 47.16
CA GLU A 190 -22.16 5.82 46.49
C GLU A 190 -22.00 5.48 44.99
N SER A 191 -20.76 5.28 44.53
CA SER A 191 -20.47 4.92 43.14
C SER A 191 -21.16 3.62 42.73
N THR A 192 -21.76 3.66 41.53
CA THR A 192 -22.34 2.48 40.86
C THR A 192 -21.41 1.90 39.80
N ALA A 193 -20.14 2.31 39.79
CA ALA A 193 -19.15 1.84 38.84
C ALA A 193 -18.88 0.34 39.03
N ALA A 194 -18.62 -0.36 37.93
CA ALA A 194 -18.46 -1.81 37.91
C ALA A 194 -17.38 -2.31 38.89
N THR A 195 -17.71 -3.34 39.64
CA THR A 195 -16.83 -4.10 40.53
C THR A 195 -16.51 -5.46 39.91
N CYS A 196 -15.72 -6.29 40.60
CA CYS A 196 -15.19 -7.53 40.01
C CYS A 196 -16.28 -8.49 39.55
N ASN A 197 -17.37 -8.64 40.32
CA ASN A 197 -18.49 -9.53 40.02
C ASN A 197 -19.37 -9.07 38.84
N ASP A 198 -19.49 -7.76 38.60
CA ASP A 198 -20.25 -7.21 37.48
C ASP A 198 -19.67 -7.69 36.14
N CYS A 199 -18.35 -7.93 36.12
CA CYS A 199 -17.66 -8.52 34.98
C CYS A 199 -17.52 -10.04 35.09
N HIS A 200 -17.11 -10.58 36.25
CA HIS A 200 -16.70 -11.98 36.40
C HIS A 200 -17.81 -12.94 36.85
N GLY A 201 -18.97 -12.43 37.27
CA GLY A 201 -20.03 -13.22 37.90
C GLY A 201 -19.92 -13.21 39.43
N TRP A 202 -20.95 -13.77 40.09
CA TRP A 202 -21.07 -13.76 41.55
C TRP A 202 -20.65 -15.11 42.12
N HIS A 203 -21.59 -16.06 42.15
CA HIS A 203 -21.35 -17.44 42.55
C HIS A 203 -20.90 -18.29 41.35
N ASP A 204 -21.03 -17.79 40.12
CA ASP A 204 -20.74 -18.47 38.86
C ASP A 204 -19.44 -17.96 38.20
N ILE A 205 -18.41 -17.61 38.99
CA ILE A 205 -17.16 -17.08 38.43
C ILE A 205 -16.49 -18.16 37.57
N GLN A 206 -16.45 -17.95 36.26
CA GLN A 206 -15.90 -18.88 35.28
C GLN A 206 -14.61 -18.37 34.62
N SER A 207 -13.79 -19.29 34.09
CA SER A 207 -12.63 -18.92 33.27
C SER A 207 -13.09 -18.18 32.01
N HIS A 208 -12.34 -17.15 31.59
CA HIS A 208 -12.58 -16.42 30.34
C HIS A 208 -12.58 -17.31 29.08
N ASP A 209 -11.95 -18.50 29.14
CA ASP A 209 -11.96 -19.49 28.05
C ASP A 209 -13.29 -20.26 27.95
N SER A 210 -14.12 -20.22 29.00
CA SER A 210 -15.44 -20.87 29.01
C SER A 210 -16.42 -20.09 28.15
N ALA A 211 -17.19 -20.79 27.32
CA ALA A 211 -18.23 -20.18 26.50
C ALA A 211 -19.33 -19.52 27.36
N ASP A 212 -19.57 -20.04 28.57
CA ASP A 212 -20.60 -19.54 29.48
C ASP A 212 -20.10 -18.38 30.36
N SER A 213 -18.80 -18.07 30.33
CA SER A 213 -18.23 -16.96 31.12
C SER A 213 -18.66 -15.60 30.58
N SER A 214 -19.05 -14.70 31.48
CA SER A 214 -19.35 -13.29 31.17
C SER A 214 -18.13 -12.53 30.61
N THR A 215 -16.91 -12.95 30.92
CA THR A 215 -15.67 -12.35 30.39
C THR A 215 -15.15 -13.06 29.14
N SER A 216 -15.86 -14.07 28.62
CA SER A 216 -15.50 -14.70 27.36
C SER A 216 -15.62 -13.70 26.21
N ARG A 217 -14.73 -13.81 25.21
CA ARG A 217 -14.69 -12.88 24.08
C ARG A 217 -16.06 -12.63 23.41
N GLN A 218 -16.89 -13.67 23.30
CA GLN A 218 -18.22 -13.56 22.69
C GLN A 218 -19.23 -12.85 23.59
N ASN A 219 -19.02 -12.88 24.90
CA ASN A 219 -19.93 -12.32 25.90
C ASN A 219 -19.52 -10.92 26.37
N VAL A 220 -18.26 -10.49 26.19
CA VAL A 220 -17.74 -9.18 26.62
C VAL A 220 -18.67 -8.02 26.26
N VAL A 221 -19.15 -7.97 25.01
CA VAL A 221 -20.05 -6.88 24.56
C VAL A 221 -21.35 -6.87 25.36
N LYS A 222 -21.93 -8.06 25.63
CA LYS A 222 -23.15 -8.21 26.43
C LYS A 222 -22.90 -7.84 27.90
N THR A 223 -21.73 -8.17 28.43
CA THR A 223 -21.34 -7.87 29.81
C THR A 223 -21.21 -6.37 30.02
N CYS A 224 -20.50 -5.66 29.14
CA CYS A 224 -20.46 -4.20 29.19
C CYS A 224 -21.87 -3.57 29.00
N GLY A 225 -22.70 -4.19 28.17
CA GLY A 225 -24.08 -3.75 27.89
C GLY A 225 -25.06 -3.88 29.05
N GLN A 226 -24.66 -4.48 30.19
CA GLN A 226 -25.49 -4.44 31.40
C GLN A 226 -25.62 -3.01 31.96
N CYS A 227 -24.60 -2.18 31.74
CA CYS A 227 -24.57 -0.77 32.18
C CYS A 227 -24.43 0.22 31.00
N HIS A 228 -23.95 -0.21 29.83
CA HIS A 228 -23.72 0.60 28.63
C HIS A 228 -24.59 0.12 27.45
N ASP A 229 -25.89 -0.04 27.68
CA ASP A 229 -26.82 -0.60 26.69
C ASP A 229 -26.95 0.26 25.43
N ASP A 230 -26.97 1.59 25.60
CA ASP A 230 -26.97 2.59 24.53
C ASP A 230 -25.71 2.49 23.63
N VAL A 231 -24.53 2.39 24.23
CA VAL A 231 -23.26 2.23 23.50
C VAL A 231 -23.20 0.88 22.77
N VAL A 232 -23.76 -0.17 23.36
CA VAL A 232 -23.82 -1.49 22.74
C VAL A 232 -24.76 -1.51 21.53
N GLU A 233 -25.89 -0.81 21.59
CA GLU A 233 -26.76 -0.62 20.43
C GLU A 233 -26.02 0.07 19.30
N GLU A 234 -25.27 1.13 19.61
CA GLU A 234 -24.42 1.84 18.64
C GLU A 234 -23.35 0.93 18.04
N PHE A 235 -22.62 0.21 18.89
CA PHE A 235 -21.54 -0.68 18.48
C PHE A 235 -22.04 -1.79 17.55
N TYR A 236 -23.20 -2.41 17.83
CA TYR A 236 -23.80 -3.41 16.95
C TYR A 236 -24.26 -2.87 15.60
N GLY A 237 -24.47 -1.55 15.48
CA GLY A 237 -24.70 -0.86 14.21
C GLY A 237 -23.43 -0.72 13.35
N SER A 238 -22.24 -0.84 13.94
CA SER A 238 -20.96 -0.74 13.23
C SER A 238 -20.59 -2.00 12.45
N VAL A 239 -19.60 -1.89 11.56
CA VAL A 239 -19.05 -3.04 10.83
C VAL A 239 -18.43 -4.07 11.78
N HIS A 240 -17.76 -3.62 12.86
CA HIS A 240 -17.16 -4.53 13.85
C HIS A 240 -18.24 -5.27 14.64
N GLY A 241 -19.22 -4.54 15.19
CA GLY A 241 -20.28 -5.15 15.99
C GLY A 241 -21.21 -6.06 15.17
N ALA A 242 -21.53 -5.69 13.92
CA ALA A 242 -22.33 -6.53 13.04
C ALA A 242 -21.65 -7.89 12.77
N LEU A 243 -20.37 -7.88 12.42
CA LEU A 243 -19.58 -9.11 12.21
C LEU A 243 -19.36 -9.89 13.52
N GLY A 244 -19.20 -9.20 14.64
CA GLY A 244 -19.05 -9.82 15.96
C GLY A 244 -20.31 -10.58 16.35
N LYS A 245 -21.49 -10.03 16.04
CA LYS A 245 -22.79 -10.68 16.25
C LYS A 245 -22.98 -11.94 15.40
N GLU A 246 -22.31 -12.02 14.25
CA GLU A 246 -22.25 -13.23 13.41
C GLU A 246 -21.25 -14.28 13.93
N GLY A 247 -20.54 -13.99 15.03
CA GLY A 247 -19.58 -14.90 15.66
C GLY A 247 -18.19 -14.87 15.03
N ASN A 248 -17.83 -13.80 14.31
CA ASN A 248 -16.50 -13.64 13.75
C ASN A 248 -15.47 -13.36 14.88
N PRO A 249 -14.46 -14.22 15.10
CA PRO A 249 -13.50 -14.03 16.18
C PRO A 249 -12.44 -12.94 15.90
N ASP A 250 -12.26 -12.56 14.63
CA ASP A 250 -11.18 -11.66 14.18
C ASP A 250 -11.55 -10.17 14.29
N VAL A 251 -12.80 -9.86 14.67
CA VAL A 251 -13.25 -8.48 14.88
C VAL A 251 -13.09 -8.07 16.33
N PRO A 252 -12.81 -6.79 16.61
CA PRO A 252 -12.60 -6.33 17.98
C PRO A 252 -13.90 -6.34 18.79
N VAL A 253 -13.78 -6.57 20.09
CA VAL A 253 -14.80 -6.33 21.13
C VAL A 253 -14.34 -5.19 22.03
N CYS A 254 -15.15 -4.80 23.02
CA CYS A 254 -14.88 -3.63 23.85
C CYS A 254 -13.48 -3.64 24.49
N THR A 255 -13.01 -4.79 24.98
CA THR A 255 -11.72 -4.94 25.65
C THR A 255 -10.52 -4.84 24.71
N ASP A 256 -10.67 -5.10 23.41
CA ASP A 256 -9.56 -4.93 22.45
C ASP A 256 -9.20 -3.44 22.24
N CYS A 257 -10.21 -2.57 22.41
CA CYS A 257 -10.06 -1.13 22.29
C CYS A 257 -9.78 -0.47 23.63
N HIS A 258 -10.58 -0.74 24.67
CA HIS A 258 -10.53 -0.07 25.97
C HIS A 258 -9.55 -0.73 26.97
N GLY A 259 -9.12 -1.96 26.69
CA GLY A 259 -8.44 -2.80 27.68
C GLY A 259 -9.42 -3.53 28.60
N GLU A 260 -8.88 -4.38 29.47
CA GLU A 260 -9.66 -5.20 30.42
C GLU A 260 -9.70 -4.51 31.79
N HIS A 261 -8.68 -4.73 32.61
CA HIS A 261 -8.54 -4.09 33.92
C HIS A 261 -7.90 -2.69 33.84
N THR A 262 -7.55 -2.21 32.64
CA THR A 262 -6.84 -0.94 32.44
C THR A 262 -7.72 0.14 31.78
N ILE A 263 -9.05 0.00 31.86
CA ILE A 263 -10.00 0.91 31.20
C ILE A 263 -9.82 2.31 31.77
N ARG A 264 -9.50 3.27 30.91
CA ARG A 264 -9.24 4.68 31.27
C ARG A 264 -10.13 5.62 30.48
N SER A 265 -10.40 6.78 31.03
CA SER A 265 -11.20 7.80 30.34
C SER A 265 -10.53 8.17 29.00
N PRO A 266 -11.29 8.41 27.93
CA PRO A 266 -10.73 8.80 26.62
C PRO A 266 -9.91 10.10 26.66
N GLU A 267 -10.15 10.95 27.65
CA GLU A 267 -9.39 12.18 27.90
C GLU A 267 -8.02 11.91 28.55
N ASP A 268 -7.84 10.77 29.21
CA ASP A 268 -6.54 10.35 29.72
C ASP A 268 -5.62 10.03 28.55
N ARG A 269 -4.49 10.72 28.49
CA ARG A 269 -3.46 10.51 27.47
C ARG A 269 -2.92 9.08 27.44
N GLN A 270 -2.98 8.33 28.55
CA GLN A 270 -2.55 6.94 28.59
C GLN A 270 -3.66 5.93 28.22
N SER A 271 -4.88 6.39 27.95
CA SER A 271 -5.94 5.54 27.46
C SER A 271 -5.64 5.06 26.04
N THR A 272 -5.89 3.79 25.77
CA THR A 272 -5.75 3.18 24.44
C THR A 272 -6.71 3.77 23.42
N VAL A 273 -7.85 4.32 23.86
CA VAL A 273 -8.83 5.00 23.01
C VAL A 273 -8.66 6.52 23.01
N SER A 274 -7.61 7.04 23.63
CA SER A 274 -7.31 8.47 23.54
C SER A 274 -6.89 8.87 22.14
N LYS A 275 -7.06 10.15 21.79
CA LYS A 275 -6.61 10.69 20.49
C LYS A 275 -5.12 10.44 20.21
N TYR A 276 -4.30 10.27 21.25
CA TYR A 276 -2.86 10.04 21.14
C TYR A 276 -2.48 8.57 20.88
N HIS A 277 -3.35 7.61 21.17
CA HIS A 277 -3.09 6.18 21.04
C HIS A 277 -4.07 5.42 20.15
N ILE A 278 -5.13 6.07 19.67
CA ILE A 278 -6.14 5.44 18.84
C ILE A 278 -5.54 4.88 17.53
N SER A 279 -4.49 5.50 17.00
CA SER A 279 -3.82 5.04 15.78
C SER A 279 -3.17 3.67 15.97
N GLU A 280 -2.57 3.44 17.14
CA GLU A 280 -1.96 2.19 17.56
C GLU A 280 -3.03 1.15 17.84
N THR A 281 -4.12 1.55 18.50
CA THR A 281 -5.24 0.66 18.84
C THR A 281 -5.91 0.10 17.58
N CYS A 282 -6.26 0.94 16.60
CA CYS A 282 -6.77 0.48 15.31
C CYS A 282 -5.71 -0.32 14.53
N GLY A 283 -4.44 0.10 14.62
CA GLY A 283 -3.32 -0.52 13.93
C GLY A 283 -3.06 -1.98 14.30
N ARG A 284 -3.41 -2.41 15.52
CA ARG A 284 -3.28 -3.83 15.96
C ARG A 284 -3.94 -4.81 14.99
N CYS A 285 -5.08 -4.41 14.42
CA CYS A 285 -5.81 -5.22 13.44
C CYS A 285 -5.63 -4.70 12.00
N HIS A 286 -5.66 -3.38 11.79
CA HIS A 286 -5.60 -2.78 10.45
C HIS A 286 -4.19 -2.67 9.85
N GLU A 287 -3.15 -3.04 10.60
CA GLU A 287 -1.79 -3.30 10.05
C GLU A 287 -1.45 -4.79 10.03
N ASN A 288 -2.35 -5.67 10.47
CA ASN A 288 -2.12 -7.11 10.48
C ASN A 288 -2.35 -7.69 9.08
N GLN A 289 -1.28 -8.15 8.44
CA GLN A 289 -1.34 -8.66 7.07
C GLN A 289 -2.27 -9.87 6.91
N GLU A 290 -2.37 -10.74 7.93
CA GLU A 290 -3.26 -11.90 7.88
C GLU A 290 -4.73 -11.48 7.84
N ILE A 291 -5.11 -10.47 8.64
CA ILE A 291 -6.46 -9.90 8.66
C ILE A 291 -6.73 -9.16 7.35
N ILE A 292 -5.78 -8.33 6.89
CA ILE A 292 -5.90 -7.58 5.64
C ILE A 292 -6.14 -8.51 4.46
N ASP A 293 -5.35 -9.59 4.34
CA ASP A 293 -5.46 -10.54 3.24
C ASP A 293 -6.75 -11.38 3.35
N LYS A 294 -7.13 -11.80 4.56
CA LYS A 294 -8.34 -12.60 4.80
C LYS A 294 -9.62 -11.86 4.46
N TYR A 295 -9.71 -10.58 4.81
CA TYR A 295 -10.92 -9.77 4.61
C TYR A 295 -10.82 -8.82 3.41
N ASN A 296 -9.73 -8.89 2.64
CA ASN A 296 -9.47 -8.06 1.47
C ASN A 296 -9.64 -6.56 1.79
N ILE A 297 -9.02 -6.11 2.89
CA ILE A 297 -9.12 -4.73 3.37
C ILE A 297 -8.42 -3.81 2.33
N PRO A 298 -9.10 -2.79 1.77
CA PRO A 298 -8.59 -2.05 0.61
C PRO A 298 -7.30 -1.25 0.84
N ILE A 299 -7.07 -0.78 2.08
CA ILE A 299 -5.91 0.05 2.43
C ILE A 299 -5.07 -0.74 3.42
N ALA A 300 -3.86 -1.12 2.99
CA ALA A 300 -2.89 -1.76 3.86
C ALA A 300 -2.27 -0.72 4.79
N SER A 301 -2.39 -0.93 6.10
CA SER A 301 -1.74 -0.14 7.16
C SER A 301 -2.08 1.37 7.17
N PRO A 302 -3.37 1.75 7.25
CA PRO A 302 -3.80 3.16 7.24
C PRO A 302 -3.27 3.97 8.43
N SER A 303 -3.01 3.33 9.57
CA SER A 303 -2.44 3.97 10.76
C SER A 303 -0.99 4.41 10.56
N VAL A 304 -0.18 3.70 9.77
CA VAL A 304 1.16 4.15 9.37
C VAL A 304 1.06 5.44 8.56
N MET A 305 0.20 5.45 7.55
CA MET A 305 -0.04 6.62 6.69
C MET A 305 -0.53 7.81 7.51
N TYR A 306 -1.44 7.57 8.45
CA TYR A 306 -1.97 8.57 9.37
C TYR A 306 -0.89 9.21 10.23
N ARG A 307 0.03 8.42 10.82
CA ARG A 307 1.15 8.95 11.61
C ARG A 307 2.05 9.89 10.79
N ASP A 308 2.15 9.68 9.48
CA ASP A 308 2.92 10.55 8.57
C ASP A 308 2.15 11.82 8.12
N SER A 309 0.84 11.86 8.34
CA SER A 309 -0.01 13.00 7.98
C SER A 309 0.24 14.23 8.88
N VAL A 310 -0.28 15.39 8.45
CA VAL A 310 -0.24 16.62 9.26
C VAL A 310 -1.00 16.47 10.58
N HIS A 311 -2.08 15.69 10.61
CA HIS A 311 -2.85 15.46 11.83
C HIS A 311 -2.11 14.53 12.80
N GLY A 312 -1.58 13.40 12.30
CA GLY A 312 -0.83 12.45 13.11
C GLY A 312 0.43 13.07 13.70
N LYS A 313 1.18 13.84 12.91
CA LYS A 313 2.35 14.59 13.39
C LYS A 313 1.98 15.62 14.46
N ALA A 314 0.89 16.37 14.26
CA ALA A 314 0.44 17.37 15.23
C ALA A 314 0.03 16.75 16.59
N LEU A 315 -0.61 15.58 16.57
CA LEU A 315 -0.93 14.84 17.80
C LEU A 315 0.33 14.25 18.46
N ALA A 316 1.24 13.67 17.68
CA ALA A 316 2.47 13.07 18.19
C ALA A 316 3.40 14.10 18.86
N GLU A 317 3.54 15.28 18.26
CA GLU A 317 4.32 16.39 18.81
C GLU A 317 3.62 17.07 20.00
N GLY A 318 2.32 16.83 20.20
CA GLY A 318 1.50 17.55 21.18
C GLY A 318 1.33 19.03 20.84
N SER A 319 1.59 19.43 19.60
CA SER A 319 1.53 20.82 19.14
C SER A 319 0.10 21.31 18.96
N ASN A 320 -0.85 20.40 18.70
CA ASN A 320 -2.28 20.71 18.64
C ASN A 320 -3.12 19.51 19.12
N ASN A 321 -3.73 19.61 20.30
CA ASN A 321 -4.66 18.59 20.82
C ASN A 321 -6.02 18.57 20.11
N LEU A 322 -6.30 19.53 19.24
CA LEU A 322 -7.49 19.57 18.37
C LEU A 322 -7.24 18.92 17.00
N ALA A 323 -6.04 18.40 16.74
CA ALA A 323 -5.78 17.67 15.50
C ALA A 323 -6.66 16.41 15.43
N ALA A 324 -7.19 16.13 14.24
CA ALA A 324 -8.15 15.05 14.03
C ALA A 324 -7.48 13.67 14.16
N ALA A 325 -8.07 12.79 14.97
CA ALA A 325 -7.70 11.39 15.13
C ALA A 325 -8.61 10.47 14.29
N CYS A 326 -8.33 9.16 14.27
CA CYS A 326 -9.08 8.21 13.45
C CYS A 326 -10.60 8.28 13.68
N GLN A 327 -11.00 8.36 14.94
CA GLN A 327 -12.41 8.42 15.37
C GLN A 327 -13.12 9.72 14.98
N ASP A 328 -12.39 10.83 14.80
CA ASP A 328 -12.98 12.10 14.36
C ASP A 328 -13.45 12.01 12.89
N CYS A 329 -12.91 11.05 12.12
CA CYS A 329 -13.32 10.80 10.74
C CYS A 329 -14.22 9.57 10.59
N HIS A 330 -13.96 8.50 11.35
CA HIS A 330 -14.65 7.20 11.20
C HIS A 330 -15.79 6.96 12.20
N GLY A 331 -15.90 7.80 13.23
CA GLY A 331 -16.77 7.56 14.39
C GLY A 331 -16.07 6.81 15.52
N HIS A 332 -16.74 6.74 16.68
CA HIS A 332 -16.22 6.08 17.88
C HIS A 332 -16.71 4.62 17.96
N HIS A 333 -17.99 4.43 18.25
CA HIS A 333 -18.62 3.10 18.33
C HIS A 333 -19.46 2.80 17.07
N SER A 334 -19.91 3.81 16.33
CA SER A 334 -20.56 3.71 15.00
C SER A 334 -19.59 3.65 13.80
N ILE A 335 -18.61 2.75 13.80
CA ILE A 335 -17.64 2.67 12.69
C ILE A 335 -18.27 1.99 11.46
N LEU A 336 -18.63 2.80 10.46
CA LEU A 336 -19.28 2.36 9.22
C LEU A 336 -18.34 2.43 8.01
N GLY A 337 -18.45 1.46 7.10
CA GLY A 337 -17.68 1.46 5.84
C GLY A 337 -18.06 2.63 4.92
N GLY A 338 -17.10 3.19 4.17
CA GLY A 338 -17.32 4.39 3.35
C GLY A 338 -18.29 4.26 2.18
N SER A 339 -18.79 3.06 1.87
CA SER A 339 -19.90 2.85 0.95
C SER A 339 -21.27 3.03 1.60
N ASP A 340 -21.35 2.97 2.93
CA ASP A 340 -22.58 3.16 3.68
C ASP A 340 -22.99 4.64 3.62
N PRO A 341 -24.25 4.98 3.24
CA PRO A 341 -24.72 6.35 3.22
C PRO A 341 -24.66 7.06 4.58
N ALA A 342 -24.77 6.36 5.70
CA ALA A 342 -24.68 6.95 7.04
C ALA A 342 -23.23 7.13 7.51
N SER A 343 -22.24 6.59 6.80
CA SER A 343 -20.83 6.73 7.18
C SER A 343 -20.35 8.17 7.08
N MET A 344 -19.56 8.59 8.07
CA MET A 344 -18.86 9.88 8.07
C MET A 344 -17.81 9.97 6.96
N VAL A 345 -17.22 8.84 6.54
CA VAL A 345 -16.28 8.79 5.42
C VAL A 345 -16.96 8.48 4.09
N ASN A 346 -18.30 8.53 4.03
CA ASN A 346 -19.01 8.48 2.76
C ASN A 346 -18.64 9.69 1.91
N ARG A 347 -18.46 9.50 0.60
CA ARG A 347 -18.11 10.57 -0.34
C ARG A 347 -18.99 11.82 -0.22
N GLU A 348 -20.29 11.65 0.00
CA GLU A 348 -21.23 12.78 0.13
C GLU A 348 -21.11 13.52 1.47
N HIS A 349 -20.49 12.90 2.47
CA HIS A 349 -20.28 13.46 3.82
C HIS A 349 -18.87 13.95 4.08
N ILE A 350 -17.89 13.67 3.21
CA ILE A 350 -16.48 14.03 3.43
C ILE A 350 -16.30 15.53 3.71
N SER A 351 -17.03 16.42 3.03
CA SER A 351 -16.96 17.86 3.32
C SER A 351 -17.41 18.20 4.74
N LYS A 352 -18.53 17.60 5.19
CA LYS A 352 -19.05 17.76 6.56
C LYS A 352 -18.10 17.20 7.60
N THR A 353 -17.49 16.05 7.33
CA THR A 353 -16.53 15.40 8.24
C THR A 353 -15.28 16.25 8.43
N CYS A 354 -14.69 16.77 7.35
CA CYS A 354 -13.59 17.73 7.46
C CYS A 354 -14.05 19.05 8.12
N GLY A 355 -15.29 19.47 7.84
CA GLY A 355 -15.93 20.68 8.34
C GLY A 355 -16.11 20.76 9.85
N GLN A 356 -16.15 19.62 10.55
CA GLN A 356 -16.19 19.60 12.02
C GLN A 356 -15.05 20.40 12.66
N CYS A 357 -13.88 20.44 12.01
CA CYS A 357 -12.73 21.25 12.42
C CYS A 357 -12.38 22.36 11.41
N HIS A 358 -12.85 22.26 10.16
CA HIS A 358 -12.57 23.19 9.07
C HIS A 358 -13.84 23.88 8.53
N ASP A 359 -14.73 24.26 9.42
CA ASP A 359 -16.05 24.88 9.16
C ASP A 359 -16.03 25.98 8.08
N LYS A 360 -15.09 26.92 8.17
CA LYS A 360 -14.98 28.01 7.20
C LYS A 360 -14.60 27.54 5.79
N ILE A 361 -13.80 26.48 5.72
CA ILE A 361 -13.38 25.89 4.45
C ILE A 361 -14.51 25.06 3.86
N GLU A 362 -15.25 24.31 4.69
CA GLU A 362 -16.49 23.63 4.31
C GLU A 362 -17.47 24.63 3.67
N ASP A 363 -17.81 25.72 4.37
CA ASP A 363 -18.71 26.77 3.87
C ASP A 363 -18.26 27.35 2.53
N THR A 364 -16.94 27.45 2.33
CA THR A 364 -16.37 27.97 1.09
C THR A 364 -16.48 26.94 -0.03
N TYR A 365 -16.14 25.69 0.24
CA TYR A 365 -16.21 24.57 -0.70
C TYR A 365 -17.64 24.28 -1.14
N GLU A 366 -18.62 24.34 -0.23
CA GLU A 366 -20.03 24.09 -0.56
C GLU A 366 -20.61 25.11 -1.55
N ARG A 367 -20.05 26.33 -1.60
CA ARG A 367 -20.42 27.35 -2.59
C ARG A 367 -19.75 27.12 -3.95
N SER A 368 -18.66 26.36 -4.01
CA SER A 368 -17.93 26.09 -5.26
C SER A 368 -18.74 25.23 -6.24
N VAL A 369 -18.35 25.23 -7.52
CA VAL A 369 -18.95 24.36 -8.53
C VAL A 369 -18.80 22.88 -8.18
N HIS A 370 -17.71 22.50 -7.50
CA HIS A 370 -17.49 21.11 -7.10
C HIS A 370 -18.42 20.72 -5.94
N GLY A 371 -18.52 21.55 -4.91
CA GLY A 371 -19.41 21.31 -3.77
C GLY A 371 -20.88 21.27 -4.18
N GLN A 372 -21.33 22.22 -5.01
CA GLN A 372 -22.68 22.20 -5.56
C GLN A 372 -22.96 20.95 -6.39
N ALA A 373 -21.99 20.49 -7.19
CA ALA A 373 -22.14 19.27 -7.98
C ALA A 373 -22.24 18.01 -7.09
N VAL A 374 -21.45 17.92 -6.01
CA VAL A 374 -21.58 16.83 -5.02
C VAL A 374 -22.96 16.85 -4.37
N ALA A 375 -23.47 18.02 -3.98
CA ALA A 375 -24.81 18.17 -3.42
C ALA A 375 -25.94 17.77 -4.39
N MET A 376 -25.68 17.84 -5.71
CA MET A 376 -26.58 17.35 -6.75
C MET A 376 -26.42 15.84 -7.06
N GLY A 377 -25.58 15.12 -6.30
CA GLY A 377 -25.32 13.69 -6.50
C GLY A 377 -24.33 13.36 -7.63
N VAL A 378 -23.54 14.34 -8.10
CA VAL A 378 -22.54 14.13 -9.15
C VAL A 378 -21.30 13.47 -8.54
N ARG A 379 -21.24 12.14 -8.62
CA ARG A 379 -20.16 11.35 -8.02
C ARG A 379 -18.76 11.67 -8.56
N GLU A 380 -18.63 12.07 -9.82
CA GLU A 380 -17.33 12.46 -10.40
C GLU A 380 -16.83 13.84 -9.94
N SER A 381 -17.66 14.63 -9.25
CA SER A 381 -17.23 15.90 -8.69
C SER A 381 -16.26 15.65 -7.52
N PRO A 382 -15.11 16.34 -7.45
CA PRO A 382 -14.09 16.07 -6.45
C PRO A 382 -14.48 16.59 -5.07
N VAL A 383 -14.20 15.81 -4.02
CA VAL A 383 -14.31 16.18 -2.59
C VAL A 383 -12.91 16.38 -1.97
N CYS A 384 -12.85 16.75 -0.69
CA CYS A 384 -11.61 17.09 0.01
C CYS A 384 -10.50 16.03 -0.18
N THR A 385 -10.85 14.75 -0.09
CA THR A 385 -9.90 13.63 -0.20
C THR A 385 -9.40 13.39 -1.62
N ASP A 386 -10.13 13.83 -2.66
CA ASP A 386 -9.66 13.72 -4.05
C ASP A 386 -8.49 14.67 -4.33
N CYS A 387 -8.40 15.76 -3.57
CA CYS A 387 -7.33 16.76 -3.67
C CYS A 387 -6.22 16.51 -2.62
N HIS A 388 -6.59 16.32 -1.35
CA HIS A 388 -5.65 16.26 -0.23
C HIS A 388 -5.17 14.84 0.11
N GLY A 389 -5.84 13.80 -0.41
CA GLY A 389 -5.70 12.43 0.08
C GLY A 389 -6.53 12.18 1.34
N GLU A 390 -6.43 10.97 1.88
CA GLU A 390 -7.22 10.48 3.00
C GLU A 390 -6.37 10.27 4.26
N HIS A 391 -5.73 9.11 4.43
CA HIS A 391 -4.94 8.80 5.61
C HIS A 391 -3.55 9.43 5.60
N GLN A 392 -3.01 9.87 4.46
CA GLN A 392 -1.71 10.55 4.37
C GLN A 392 -1.85 12.01 3.90
N ILE A 393 -2.69 12.80 4.58
CA ILE A 393 -2.85 14.23 4.25
C ILE A 393 -1.57 14.99 4.59
N LEU A 394 -0.91 15.54 3.57
CA LEU A 394 0.32 16.32 3.68
C LEU A 394 0.05 17.82 3.59
N SER A 395 0.94 18.63 4.17
CA SER A 395 0.88 20.09 4.06
C SER A 395 1.00 20.54 2.61
N HIS A 396 0.31 21.62 2.22
CA HIS A 396 0.43 22.22 0.88
C HIS A 396 1.84 22.78 0.59
N LEU A 397 2.68 22.90 1.61
CA LEU A 397 4.08 23.29 1.51
C LEU A 397 5.02 22.09 1.33
N ASP A 398 4.53 20.87 1.54
CA ASP A 398 5.33 19.65 1.35
C ASP A 398 5.47 19.35 -0.15
N PRO A 399 6.68 19.22 -0.70
CA PRO A 399 6.90 18.88 -2.10
C PRO A 399 6.29 17.55 -2.57
N ASN A 400 5.96 16.65 -1.63
CA ASN A 400 5.29 15.38 -1.90
C ASN A 400 3.76 15.48 -1.85
N SER A 401 3.21 16.59 -1.39
CA SER A 401 1.76 16.80 -1.35
C SER A 401 1.20 16.92 -2.77
N PRO A 402 0.05 16.27 -3.07
CA PRO A 402 -0.60 16.43 -4.38
C PRO A 402 -0.99 17.88 -4.67
N VAL A 403 -1.29 18.65 -3.62
CA VAL A 403 -1.66 20.07 -3.71
C VAL A 403 -0.46 21.03 -3.66
N TYR A 404 0.78 20.51 -3.68
CA TYR A 404 1.96 21.35 -3.80
C TYR A 404 1.97 22.12 -5.12
N SER A 405 2.48 23.35 -5.13
CA SER A 405 2.35 24.28 -6.27
C SER A 405 2.78 23.72 -7.63
N LEU A 406 3.81 22.86 -7.66
CA LEU A 406 4.30 22.22 -8.90
C LEU A 406 3.52 20.97 -9.32
N ARG A 407 2.78 20.35 -8.40
CA ARG A 407 2.08 19.08 -8.61
C ARG A 407 0.59 19.26 -8.87
N LEU A 408 -0.04 20.24 -8.22
CA LEU A 408 -1.48 20.49 -8.24
C LEU A 408 -2.10 20.38 -9.65
N ALA A 409 -1.55 21.12 -10.62
CA ALA A 409 -2.08 21.13 -11.98
C ALA A 409 -2.06 19.73 -12.61
N LYS A 410 -0.98 18.97 -12.42
CA LYS A 410 -0.74 17.66 -13.05
C LYS A 410 -1.41 16.50 -12.31
N GLU A 411 -1.39 16.53 -10.98
CA GLU A 411 -1.79 15.39 -10.13
C GLU A 411 -3.21 15.52 -9.58
N VAL A 412 -3.76 16.72 -9.48
CA VAL A 412 -5.11 16.94 -8.93
C VAL A 412 -6.07 17.33 -10.04
N CYS A 413 -5.86 18.50 -10.66
CA CYS A 413 -6.83 19.05 -11.62
C CYS A 413 -6.91 18.23 -12.92
N SER A 414 -5.76 17.82 -13.46
CA SER A 414 -5.69 17.09 -14.75
C SER A 414 -6.41 15.74 -14.70
N ARG A 415 -6.47 15.06 -13.55
CA ARG A 415 -7.12 13.73 -13.44
C ARG A 415 -8.57 13.75 -13.90
N CYS A 416 -9.28 14.85 -13.64
CA CYS A 416 -10.68 15.01 -14.03
C CYS A 416 -10.83 15.91 -15.26
N HIS A 417 -10.13 17.03 -15.33
CA HIS A 417 -10.30 18.00 -16.43
C HIS A 417 -9.62 17.60 -17.74
N ASP A 418 -8.68 16.66 -17.72
CA ASP A 418 -8.11 16.05 -18.94
C ASP A 418 -8.80 14.72 -19.29
N SER A 419 -9.75 14.27 -18.45
CA SER A 419 -10.49 13.02 -18.68
C SER A 419 -11.52 13.20 -19.78
N MET A 420 -11.30 12.54 -20.91
CA MET A 420 -12.30 12.48 -22.00
C MET A 420 -13.64 11.89 -21.53
N VAL A 421 -13.64 11.01 -20.52
CA VAL A 421 -14.87 10.39 -20.01
C VAL A 421 -15.71 11.42 -19.27
N VAL A 422 -15.10 12.16 -18.33
CA VAL A 422 -15.79 13.21 -17.56
C VAL A 422 -16.21 14.34 -18.49
N ASN A 423 -15.31 14.80 -19.36
CA ASN A 423 -15.57 15.92 -20.26
C ASN A 423 -16.74 15.64 -21.22
N ARG A 424 -16.83 14.44 -21.80
CA ARG A 424 -17.96 14.08 -22.67
C ARG A 424 -19.26 13.88 -21.90
N LYS A 425 -19.21 13.31 -20.70
CA LYS A 425 -20.40 13.05 -19.89
C LYS A 425 -21.09 14.35 -19.46
N TYR A 426 -20.31 15.37 -19.15
CA TYR A 426 -20.80 16.65 -18.62
C TYR A 426 -20.66 17.83 -19.60
N ASP A 427 -20.37 17.55 -20.87
CA ASP A 427 -20.16 18.55 -21.92
C ASP A 427 -19.15 19.66 -21.54
N LEU A 428 -18.07 19.25 -20.86
CA LEU A 428 -17.02 20.18 -20.41
C LEU A 428 -16.03 20.44 -21.56
N PRO A 429 -15.45 21.67 -21.63
CA PRO A 429 -14.47 21.99 -22.65
C PRO A 429 -13.25 21.05 -22.60
N THR A 430 -12.98 20.40 -23.74
CA THR A 430 -11.75 19.61 -23.92
C THR A 430 -10.55 20.54 -24.10
N GLU A 431 -9.34 20.05 -23.80
CA GLU A 431 -8.06 20.75 -24.05
C GLU A 431 -7.73 21.94 -23.13
N LYS A 432 -8.52 22.23 -22.10
CA LYS A 432 -8.17 23.31 -21.13
C LYS A 432 -6.88 22.99 -20.37
N VAL A 433 -6.68 21.73 -19.99
CA VAL A 433 -5.46 21.28 -19.32
C VAL A 433 -4.26 21.35 -20.26
N SER A 434 -4.38 20.82 -21.48
CA SER A 434 -3.28 20.82 -22.46
C SER A 434 -2.86 22.24 -22.84
N THR A 435 -3.82 23.14 -23.09
CA THR A 435 -3.55 24.55 -23.42
C THR A 435 -2.89 25.31 -22.26
N TYR A 436 -3.27 25.03 -21.01
CA TYR A 436 -2.56 25.58 -19.85
C TYR A 436 -1.10 25.12 -19.84
N PHE A 437 -0.85 23.83 -20.06
CA PHE A 437 0.50 23.30 -20.06
C PHE A 437 1.36 23.88 -21.20
N GLU A 438 0.76 24.22 -22.33
CA GLU A 438 1.42 24.92 -23.46
C GLU A 438 1.68 26.42 -23.19
N SER A 439 0.99 27.01 -22.22
CA SER A 439 1.20 28.40 -21.82
C SER A 439 2.56 28.62 -21.13
N TYR A 440 2.99 29.88 -21.02
CA TYR A 440 4.20 30.24 -20.30
C TYR A 440 4.18 29.74 -18.85
N HIS A 441 3.06 29.90 -18.14
CA HIS A 441 2.91 29.44 -16.77
C HIS A 441 3.07 27.92 -16.65
N GLY A 442 2.38 27.16 -17.51
CA GLY A 442 2.48 25.70 -17.54
C GLY A 442 3.89 25.21 -17.88
N LEU A 443 4.61 25.88 -18.78
CA LEU A 443 6.01 25.59 -19.10
C LEU A 443 6.94 25.92 -17.93
N ALA A 444 6.76 27.07 -17.28
CA ALA A 444 7.56 27.48 -16.12
C ALA A 444 7.38 26.51 -14.94
N THR A 445 6.14 26.11 -14.62
CA THR A 445 5.86 25.08 -13.61
C THR A 445 6.54 23.75 -13.98
N ARG A 446 6.53 23.35 -15.26
CA ARG A 446 7.23 22.14 -15.73
C ARG A 446 8.76 22.20 -15.58
N LEU A 447 9.33 23.41 -15.60
CA LEU A 447 10.74 23.66 -15.34
C LEU A 447 11.07 23.79 -13.84
N GLY A 448 10.07 23.65 -12.96
CA GLY A 448 10.24 23.67 -11.51
C GLY A 448 10.06 25.05 -10.87
N ASP A 449 9.54 26.04 -11.59
CA ASP A 449 9.26 27.36 -11.03
C ASP A 449 7.98 27.33 -10.17
N THR A 450 8.16 27.44 -8.85
CA THR A 450 7.06 27.47 -7.87
C THR A 450 6.34 28.81 -7.81
N SER A 451 6.91 29.86 -8.41
CA SER A 451 6.30 31.20 -8.46
C SER A 451 5.37 31.38 -9.66
N ALA A 452 5.45 30.49 -10.65
CA ALA A 452 4.55 30.48 -11.79
C ALA A 452 3.11 30.18 -11.33
N ALA A 453 2.15 30.96 -11.85
CA ALA A 453 0.74 30.78 -11.54
C ALA A 453 0.24 29.40 -12.00
N ASN A 454 -0.51 28.71 -11.15
CA ASN A 454 -1.11 27.42 -11.48
C ASN A 454 -2.65 27.53 -11.58
N CYS A 455 -3.32 26.39 -11.75
CA CYS A 455 -4.79 26.35 -11.86
C CYS A 455 -5.47 27.08 -10.69
N ALA A 456 -5.02 26.85 -9.45
CA ALA A 456 -5.61 27.48 -8.28
C ALA A 456 -5.27 28.98 -8.16
N SER A 457 -4.13 29.42 -8.69
CA SER A 457 -3.79 30.85 -8.72
C SER A 457 -4.81 31.68 -9.52
N CYS A 458 -5.49 31.05 -10.50
CA CYS A 458 -6.53 31.71 -11.29
C CYS A 458 -7.93 31.33 -10.83
N HIS A 459 -8.21 30.05 -10.56
CA HIS A 459 -9.55 29.54 -10.29
C HIS A 459 -9.98 29.55 -8.83
N GLY A 460 -9.07 29.80 -7.89
CA GLY A 460 -9.29 29.57 -6.47
C GLY A 460 -8.91 28.14 -6.04
N VAL A 461 -8.96 27.89 -4.73
CA VAL A 461 -8.55 26.60 -4.14
C VAL A 461 -9.77 25.81 -3.67
N HIS A 462 -10.53 26.40 -2.75
CA HIS A 462 -11.79 25.86 -2.23
C HIS A 462 -13.00 26.65 -2.72
N ASP A 463 -12.79 27.82 -3.32
CA ASP A 463 -13.76 28.78 -3.84
C ASP A 463 -13.81 28.76 -5.38
N ILE A 464 -13.81 27.57 -5.97
CA ILE A 464 -13.82 27.43 -7.43
C ILE A 464 -15.22 27.74 -7.96
N LEU A 465 -15.41 28.97 -8.44
CA LEU A 465 -16.68 29.48 -8.97
C LEU A 465 -16.71 29.47 -10.51
N PRO A 466 -17.89 29.33 -11.14
CA PRO A 466 -17.98 29.35 -12.59
C PRO A 466 -17.63 30.74 -13.14
N SER A 467 -17.08 30.83 -14.35
CA SER A 467 -16.62 32.10 -14.94
C SER A 467 -17.72 33.15 -15.15
N SER A 468 -18.99 32.73 -15.14
CA SER A 468 -20.15 33.62 -15.20
C SER A 468 -20.48 34.26 -13.85
N ASP A 469 -19.99 33.72 -12.75
CA ASP A 469 -20.28 34.22 -11.41
C ASP A 469 -19.52 35.53 -11.17
N PRO A 470 -20.19 36.62 -10.72
CA PRO A 470 -19.53 37.88 -10.41
C PRO A 470 -18.45 37.80 -9.33
N GLU A 471 -18.51 36.84 -8.41
CA GLU A 471 -17.50 36.63 -7.36
C GLU A 471 -16.32 35.78 -7.85
N SER A 472 -16.41 35.15 -9.02
CA SER A 472 -15.33 34.31 -9.57
C SER A 472 -14.10 35.14 -9.92
N SER A 473 -12.92 34.70 -9.50
CA SER A 473 -11.64 35.29 -9.89
C SER A 473 -11.39 35.25 -11.41
N ILE A 474 -11.98 34.27 -12.10
CA ILE A 474 -11.89 34.17 -13.57
C ILE A 474 -13.04 34.87 -14.30
N ASN A 475 -13.90 35.61 -13.58
CA ASN A 475 -14.90 36.44 -14.22
C ASN A 475 -14.21 37.54 -15.07
N PRO A 476 -14.68 37.83 -16.29
CA PRO A 476 -14.10 38.89 -17.13
C PRO A 476 -13.93 40.24 -16.43
N ALA A 477 -14.81 40.60 -15.48
CA ALA A 477 -14.71 41.83 -14.70
C ALA A 477 -13.57 41.81 -13.65
N ASN A 478 -13.15 40.63 -13.21
CA ASN A 478 -12.17 40.43 -12.13
C ASN A 478 -10.77 40.09 -12.64
N LEU A 479 -10.61 39.68 -13.92
CA LEU A 479 -9.33 39.21 -14.48
C LEU A 479 -8.17 40.19 -14.30
N ILE A 480 -8.41 41.50 -14.40
CA ILE A 480 -7.37 42.52 -14.20
C ILE A 480 -6.81 42.42 -12.78
N GLN A 481 -7.68 42.26 -11.78
CA GLN A 481 -7.28 42.11 -10.39
C GLN A 481 -6.58 40.76 -10.17
N THR A 482 -7.10 39.68 -10.73
CA THR A 482 -6.54 38.33 -10.58
C THR A 482 -5.14 38.23 -11.19
N CYS A 483 -4.96 38.70 -12.43
CA CYS A 483 -3.63 38.78 -13.04
C CYS A 483 -2.74 39.81 -12.31
N GLY A 484 -3.34 40.87 -11.76
CA GLY A 484 -2.69 41.93 -10.99
C GLY A 484 -1.90 41.47 -9.78
N HIS A 485 -2.26 40.32 -9.19
CA HIS A 485 -1.51 39.74 -8.07
C HIS A 485 -0.04 39.42 -8.40
N CYS A 486 0.24 39.06 -9.65
CA CYS A 486 1.59 38.75 -10.13
C CYS A 486 2.07 39.74 -11.21
N HIS A 487 1.15 40.42 -11.90
CA HIS A 487 1.43 41.39 -12.97
C HIS A 487 0.91 42.78 -12.58
N PRO A 488 1.70 43.62 -11.90
CA PRO A 488 1.25 44.91 -11.35
C PRO A 488 0.69 45.90 -12.40
N GLU A 489 1.07 45.73 -13.67
CA GLU A 489 0.63 46.57 -14.80
C GLU A 489 -0.39 45.87 -15.71
N ALA A 490 -1.12 44.86 -15.21
CA ALA A 490 -2.15 44.16 -15.96
C ALA A 490 -3.22 45.15 -16.47
N SER A 491 -3.44 45.17 -17.79
CA SER A 491 -4.44 45.99 -18.48
C SER A 491 -5.53 45.12 -19.12
N GLU A 492 -6.62 45.74 -19.58
CA GLU A 492 -7.67 45.04 -20.35
C GLU A 492 -7.09 44.30 -21.57
N GLN A 493 -6.13 44.90 -22.28
CA GLN A 493 -5.48 44.27 -23.43
C GLN A 493 -4.55 43.12 -23.02
N PHE A 494 -3.96 43.18 -21.82
CA PHE A 494 -3.11 42.12 -21.29
C PHE A 494 -3.93 40.88 -20.95
N VAL A 495 -5.05 41.04 -20.24
CA VAL A 495 -5.93 39.93 -19.83
C VAL A 495 -6.76 39.36 -20.98
N ALA A 496 -6.85 40.08 -22.11
CA ALA A 496 -7.46 39.56 -23.34
C ALA A 496 -6.65 38.40 -23.97
N GLY A 497 -5.38 38.20 -23.58
CA GLY A 497 -4.56 37.06 -23.97
C GLY A 497 -4.91 35.83 -23.13
N LEU A 498 -5.65 34.87 -23.70
CA LEU A 498 -6.17 33.74 -22.89
C LEU A 498 -5.06 32.71 -22.57
N VAL A 499 -5.08 32.20 -21.34
CA VAL A 499 -4.23 31.07 -20.89
C VAL A 499 -4.72 29.74 -21.47
N HIS A 500 -6.00 29.69 -21.89
CA HIS A 500 -6.66 28.52 -22.48
C HIS A 500 -7.07 28.74 -23.95
N VAL A 501 -6.20 29.34 -24.77
CA VAL A 501 -6.44 29.40 -26.24
C VAL A 501 -5.99 28.07 -26.84
N SER A 502 -6.91 27.28 -27.39
CA SER A 502 -6.52 26.20 -28.28
C SER A 502 -6.16 26.78 -29.65
N ALA A 503 -5.14 26.22 -30.30
CA ALA A 503 -4.76 26.64 -31.64
C ALA A 503 -5.84 26.35 -32.72
N GLU A 504 -6.94 25.70 -32.33
CA GLU A 504 -8.12 25.39 -33.15
C GLU A 504 -9.33 26.28 -32.86
N ASP A 505 -9.23 27.20 -31.87
CA ASP A 505 -10.30 28.14 -31.54
C ASP A 505 -10.54 29.10 -32.74
N PRO A 506 -11.73 29.10 -33.37
CA PRO A 506 -12.04 29.92 -34.55
C PRO A 506 -11.91 31.43 -34.31
N GLY A 507 -11.82 31.86 -33.05
CA GLY A 507 -11.78 33.27 -32.64
C GLY A 507 -10.59 34.06 -33.15
N ASN A 508 -9.47 33.41 -33.53
CA ASN A 508 -8.31 34.11 -34.09
C ASN A 508 -7.92 33.56 -35.46
N THR A 509 -8.80 33.83 -36.43
CA THR A 509 -8.66 33.45 -37.86
C THR A 509 -7.27 33.76 -38.42
N VAL A 510 -6.60 34.82 -37.94
CA VAL A 510 -5.25 35.19 -38.37
C VAL A 510 -4.22 34.15 -37.95
N ILE A 511 -4.22 33.70 -36.68
CA ILE A 511 -3.26 32.69 -36.19
C ILE A 511 -3.46 31.36 -36.91
N PHE A 512 -4.72 30.97 -37.14
CA PHE A 512 -5.06 29.76 -37.90
C PHE A 512 -4.45 29.78 -39.31
N TRP A 513 -4.64 30.87 -40.06
CA TRP A 513 -4.10 31.00 -41.41
C TRP A 513 -2.58 31.15 -41.43
N VAL A 514 -2.00 31.92 -40.51
CA VAL A 514 -0.53 32.07 -40.39
C VAL A 514 0.10 30.70 -40.16
N ARG A 515 -0.41 29.90 -39.22
CA ARG A 515 0.09 28.54 -38.96
C ARG A 515 -0.01 27.66 -40.19
N ARG A 516 -1.17 27.62 -40.86
CA ARG A 516 -1.39 26.81 -42.07
C ARG A 516 -0.46 27.23 -43.21
N ILE A 517 -0.28 28.53 -43.42
CA ILE A 517 0.64 29.08 -44.42
C ILE A 517 2.07 28.70 -44.09
N TYR A 518 2.52 28.87 -42.85
CA TYR A 518 3.88 28.50 -42.44
C TYR A 518 4.13 27.00 -42.50
N VAL A 519 3.18 26.17 -42.10
CA VAL A 519 3.30 24.70 -42.25
C VAL A 519 3.38 24.33 -43.73
N ALA A 520 2.50 24.87 -44.58
CA ALA A 520 2.56 24.63 -46.02
C ALA A 520 3.88 25.14 -46.62
N LEU A 521 4.34 26.31 -46.20
CA LEU A 521 5.62 26.89 -46.61
C LEU A 521 6.78 26.01 -46.20
N ILE A 522 6.84 25.54 -44.95
CA ILE A 522 7.91 24.65 -44.45
C ILE A 522 7.90 23.33 -45.23
N VAL A 523 6.74 22.68 -45.36
CA VAL A 523 6.63 21.42 -46.11
C VAL A 523 7.04 21.62 -47.56
N LEU A 524 6.62 22.70 -48.21
CA LEU A 524 6.94 22.97 -49.61
C LEU A 524 8.41 23.37 -49.79
N THR A 525 8.94 24.25 -48.96
CA THR A 525 10.33 24.72 -49.03
C THR A 525 11.32 23.64 -48.59
N ILE A 526 11.21 23.12 -47.37
CA ILE A 526 12.10 22.06 -46.86
C ILE A 526 11.88 20.76 -47.63
N GLY A 527 10.64 20.41 -47.96
CA GLY A 527 10.35 19.23 -48.76
C GLY A 527 10.90 19.35 -50.19
N SER A 528 10.80 20.51 -50.83
CA SER A 528 11.44 20.73 -52.13
C SER A 528 12.96 20.79 -52.05
N MET A 529 13.55 21.37 -51.00
CA MET A 529 14.99 21.34 -50.74
C MET A 529 15.48 19.91 -50.52
N LEU A 530 14.75 19.12 -49.74
CA LEU A 530 15.04 17.70 -49.51
C LEU A 530 14.94 16.93 -50.82
N LEU A 531 13.85 17.10 -51.58
CA LEU A 531 13.69 16.47 -52.90
C LEU A 531 14.80 16.89 -53.87
N HIS A 532 15.14 18.18 -53.91
CA HIS A 532 16.23 18.74 -54.72
C HIS A 532 17.57 18.11 -54.35
N ASN A 533 17.91 18.05 -53.06
CA ASN A 533 19.13 17.45 -52.56
C ASN A 533 19.16 15.94 -52.84
N LEU A 534 18.04 15.23 -52.65
CA LEU A 534 17.92 13.81 -52.98
C LEU A 534 18.08 13.57 -54.48
N LEU A 535 17.53 14.43 -55.34
CA LEU A 535 17.73 14.35 -56.79
C LEU A 535 19.18 14.64 -57.19
N ILE A 536 19.85 15.61 -56.55
CA ILE A 536 21.28 15.89 -56.74
C ILE A 536 22.10 14.68 -56.33
N VAL A 537 21.90 14.17 -55.13
CA VAL A 537 22.62 13.01 -54.60
C VAL A 537 22.36 11.79 -55.47
N PHE A 538 21.11 11.50 -55.83
CA PHE A 538 20.77 10.39 -56.72
C PHE A 538 21.40 10.54 -58.11
N ARG A 539 21.43 11.77 -58.66
CA ARG A 539 22.12 12.03 -59.92
C ARG A 539 23.63 11.80 -59.77
N HIS A 540 24.27 12.28 -58.71
CA HIS A 540 25.70 12.08 -58.50
C HIS A 540 26.04 10.61 -58.22
N ILE A 541 25.17 9.88 -57.50
CA ILE A 541 25.29 8.43 -57.32
C ILE A 541 25.19 7.73 -58.68
N ARG A 542 24.21 8.10 -59.51
CA ARG A 542 24.02 7.53 -60.84
C ARG A 542 25.17 7.87 -61.78
N ASP A 543 25.63 9.12 -61.79
CA ASP A 543 26.70 9.61 -62.64
C ASP A 543 28.05 8.98 -62.19
N LYS A 544 28.30 8.86 -60.88
CA LYS A 544 29.42 8.07 -60.33
C LYS A 544 29.31 6.59 -60.71
N TYR A 545 28.13 5.99 -60.59
CA TYR A 545 27.90 4.61 -61.02
C TYR A 545 28.17 4.42 -62.52
N GLN A 546 27.78 5.40 -63.36
CA GLN A 546 28.04 5.39 -64.81
C GLN A 546 29.52 5.59 -65.13
N MET A 547 30.20 6.56 -64.50
CA MET A 547 31.65 6.76 -64.64
C MET A 547 32.44 5.51 -64.23
N GLN A 548 31.98 4.85 -63.17
CA GLN A 548 32.61 3.63 -62.66
C GLN A 548 32.26 2.36 -63.47
N LYS A 549 31.39 2.40 -64.50
CA LYS A 549 31.10 1.21 -65.34
C LYS A 549 32.26 0.79 -66.24
N GLY A 550 33.17 1.71 -66.57
CA GLY A 550 34.36 1.45 -67.40
C GLY A 550 35.66 1.28 -66.61
N VAL A 551 35.62 1.46 -65.28
CA VAL A 551 36.81 1.32 -64.43
C VAL A 551 37.02 -0.16 -64.09
N PRO A 552 38.26 -0.70 -64.16
CA PRO A 552 38.51 -2.08 -63.80
C PRO A 552 38.18 -2.36 -62.31
N ARG A 553 37.48 -3.46 -62.05
CA ARG A 553 36.94 -3.80 -60.72
C ARG A 553 37.37 -5.17 -60.24
N VAL A 554 37.37 -5.34 -58.91
CA VAL A 554 37.64 -6.59 -58.23
C VAL A 554 36.44 -6.95 -57.36
N GLN A 555 35.98 -8.21 -57.47
CA GLN A 555 34.88 -8.71 -56.64
C GLN A 555 35.36 -8.90 -55.18
N ARG A 556 34.87 -8.05 -54.26
CA ARG A 556 35.23 -8.08 -52.84
C ARG A 556 34.23 -8.93 -52.03
N PHE A 557 32.93 -8.77 -52.27
CA PHE A 557 31.85 -9.44 -51.55
C PHE A 557 30.95 -10.30 -52.46
N PRO A 558 30.48 -11.48 -52.00
CA PRO A 558 29.53 -12.30 -52.75
C PRO A 558 28.10 -11.77 -52.60
N GLY A 559 27.22 -12.11 -53.56
CA GLY A 559 25.82 -11.66 -53.55
C GLY A 559 25.03 -12.04 -52.28
N VAL A 560 25.37 -13.15 -51.62
CA VAL A 560 24.73 -13.53 -50.35
C VAL A 560 25.05 -12.55 -49.22
N ALA A 561 26.28 -12.07 -49.14
CA ALA A 561 26.68 -11.08 -48.12
C ALA A 561 25.98 -9.73 -48.38
N LEU A 562 25.79 -9.37 -49.65
CA LEU A 562 25.06 -8.19 -50.06
C LEU A 562 23.59 -8.23 -49.60
N VAL A 563 22.91 -9.36 -49.81
CA VAL A 563 21.52 -9.54 -49.36
C VAL A 563 21.42 -9.47 -47.84
N GLN A 564 22.34 -10.12 -47.12
CA GLN A 564 22.39 -10.04 -45.65
C GLN A 564 22.56 -8.60 -45.17
N HIS A 565 23.45 -7.83 -45.82
CA HIS A 565 23.66 -6.43 -45.48
C HIS A 565 22.42 -5.57 -45.75
N ILE A 566 21.77 -5.72 -46.91
CA ILE A 566 20.55 -4.94 -47.24
C ILE A 566 19.43 -5.23 -46.24
N LEU A 567 19.19 -6.50 -45.90
CA LEU A 567 18.19 -6.87 -44.89
C LEU A 567 18.54 -6.27 -43.53
N LEU A 568 19.80 -6.37 -43.13
CA LEU A 568 20.30 -5.78 -41.90
C LEU A 568 20.02 -4.26 -41.86
N SER A 569 20.40 -3.53 -42.90
CA SER A 569 20.20 -2.07 -42.96
C SER A 569 18.73 -1.69 -42.85
N ILE A 570 17.84 -2.38 -43.57
CA ILE A 570 16.40 -2.12 -43.54
C ILE A 570 15.84 -2.36 -42.14
N PHE A 571 16.11 -3.54 -41.55
CA PHE A 571 15.59 -3.86 -40.22
C PHE A 571 16.14 -2.93 -39.14
N PHE A 572 17.43 -2.62 -39.18
CA PHE A 572 18.06 -1.72 -38.22
C PHE A 572 17.46 -0.31 -38.28
N ILE A 573 17.30 0.28 -39.47
CA ILE A 573 16.73 1.63 -39.62
C ILE A 573 15.30 1.67 -39.08
N VAL A 574 14.48 0.67 -39.43
CA VAL A 574 13.09 0.60 -38.95
C VAL A 574 13.05 0.40 -37.43
N LEU A 575 13.92 -0.45 -36.87
CA LEU A 575 14.03 -0.67 -35.42
C LEU A 575 14.46 0.60 -34.67
N ALA A 576 15.44 1.34 -35.18
CA ALA A 576 15.87 2.61 -34.58
C ALA A 576 14.73 3.63 -34.60
N VAL A 577 14.07 3.82 -35.75
CA VAL A 577 12.94 4.75 -35.90
C VAL A 577 11.79 4.38 -34.97
N THR A 578 11.36 3.12 -34.99
CA THR A 578 10.23 2.66 -34.16
C THR A 578 10.59 2.62 -32.68
N GLY A 579 11.81 2.24 -32.32
CA GLY A 579 12.29 2.21 -30.93
C GLY A 579 12.33 3.59 -30.30
N PHE A 580 12.99 4.56 -30.93
CA PHE A 580 13.00 5.94 -30.43
C PHE A 580 11.61 6.57 -30.43
N SER A 581 10.75 6.21 -31.39
CA SER A 581 9.38 6.69 -31.40
C SER A 581 8.52 6.15 -30.25
N LEU A 582 8.78 4.91 -29.79
CA LEU A 582 8.14 4.34 -28.61
C LEU A 582 8.65 4.97 -27.32
N THR A 583 9.94 5.27 -27.24
CA THR A 583 10.54 5.92 -26.04
C THR A 583 10.17 7.39 -25.91
N PHE A 584 10.03 8.11 -27.03
CA PHE A 584 9.73 9.55 -27.07
C PHE A 584 8.40 9.83 -27.77
N PRO A 585 7.25 9.51 -27.14
CA PRO A 585 5.93 9.68 -27.75
C PRO A 585 5.60 11.15 -28.04
N GLU A 586 6.11 12.07 -27.20
CA GLU A 586 5.91 13.51 -27.32
C GLU A 586 6.85 14.20 -28.30
N SER A 587 7.80 13.48 -28.89
CA SER A 587 8.70 14.10 -29.87
C SER A 587 7.90 14.52 -31.12
N ILE A 588 8.29 15.66 -31.71
CA ILE A 588 7.70 16.15 -32.96
C ILE A 588 7.73 15.04 -34.03
N PHE A 589 8.81 14.28 -34.10
CA PHE A 589 8.95 13.13 -34.99
C PHE A 589 7.83 12.09 -34.80
N THR A 590 7.59 11.64 -33.56
CA THR A 590 6.52 10.68 -33.26
C THR A 590 5.14 11.26 -33.51
N GLN A 591 4.89 12.51 -33.08
CA GLN A 591 3.61 13.17 -33.30
C GLN A 591 3.28 13.33 -34.79
N LEU A 592 4.28 13.61 -35.63
CA LEU A 592 4.14 13.63 -37.10
C LEU A 592 3.77 12.24 -37.66
N MET A 593 4.41 11.17 -37.19
CA MET A 593 4.08 9.80 -37.61
C MET A 593 2.66 9.39 -37.19
N VAL A 594 2.23 9.74 -35.98
CA VAL A 594 0.85 9.48 -35.51
C VAL A 594 -0.15 10.25 -36.36
N LYS A 595 0.08 11.55 -36.55
CA LYS A 595 -0.88 12.44 -37.21
C LYS A 595 -1.02 12.20 -38.71
N TYR A 596 0.09 11.92 -39.40
CA TYR A 596 0.09 11.84 -40.87
C TYR A 596 0.22 10.42 -41.43
N LEU A 597 0.87 9.50 -40.71
CA LEU A 597 1.02 8.11 -41.14
C LEU A 597 0.05 7.16 -40.42
N TYR A 598 -0.77 7.67 -39.50
CA TYR A 598 -1.72 6.90 -38.68
C TYR A 598 -1.05 5.73 -37.92
N LEU A 599 0.23 5.87 -37.58
CA LEU A 599 0.99 4.86 -36.85
C LEU A 599 0.81 5.02 -35.34
N ALA A 600 -0.31 4.52 -34.83
CA ALA A 600 -0.58 4.43 -33.40
C ALA A 600 0.46 3.57 -32.67
N GLU A 601 0.55 3.72 -31.35
CA GLU A 601 1.55 3.03 -30.50
C GLU A 601 1.57 1.52 -30.74
N ASP A 602 0.41 0.88 -30.74
CA ASP A 602 0.25 -0.57 -30.97
C ASP A 602 0.86 -1.01 -32.31
N THR A 603 0.66 -0.19 -33.35
CA THR A 603 1.16 -0.46 -34.70
C THR A 603 2.67 -0.29 -34.76
N ARG A 604 3.22 0.75 -34.11
CA ARG A 604 4.68 0.95 -34.01
C ARG A 604 5.35 -0.19 -33.24
N GLY A 605 4.77 -0.59 -32.11
CA GLY A 605 5.24 -1.73 -31.32
C GLY A 605 5.19 -3.05 -32.11
N LEU A 606 4.15 -3.26 -32.91
CA LEU A 606 4.06 -4.42 -33.79
C LEU A 606 5.15 -4.42 -34.87
N ILE A 607 5.34 -3.29 -35.58
CA ILE A 607 6.39 -3.15 -36.60
C ILE A 607 7.76 -3.39 -35.97
N HIS A 608 8.02 -2.82 -34.79
CA HIS A 608 9.28 -3.00 -34.06
C HIS A 608 9.56 -4.49 -33.81
N ARG A 609 8.58 -5.25 -33.31
CA ARG A 609 8.74 -6.68 -33.05
C ARG A 609 8.94 -7.52 -34.33
N ILE A 610 8.20 -7.22 -35.40
CA ILE A 610 8.36 -7.90 -36.69
C ILE A 610 9.77 -7.69 -37.25
N CYS A 611 10.25 -6.44 -37.24
CA CYS A 611 11.61 -6.13 -37.67
C CYS A 611 12.67 -6.72 -36.73
N GLY A 612 12.37 -6.82 -35.43
CA GLY A 612 13.20 -7.49 -34.44
C GLY A 612 13.43 -8.97 -34.79
N ILE A 613 12.35 -9.70 -35.09
CA ILE A 613 12.44 -11.09 -35.59
C ILE A 613 13.25 -11.14 -36.89
N GLY A 614 12.98 -10.23 -37.84
CA GLY A 614 13.70 -10.16 -39.11
C GLY A 614 15.22 -9.98 -38.92
N LEU A 615 15.61 -9.09 -38.01
CA LEU A 615 17.00 -8.87 -37.63
C LEU A 615 17.60 -10.12 -36.97
N THR A 616 16.89 -10.76 -36.04
CA THR A 616 17.34 -11.99 -35.39
C THR A 616 17.59 -13.12 -36.39
N ILE A 617 16.66 -13.35 -37.32
CA ILE A 617 16.81 -14.37 -38.37
C ILE A 617 18.02 -14.03 -39.26
N THR A 618 18.18 -12.78 -39.64
CA THR A 618 19.31 -12.32 -40.46
C THR A 618 20.65 -12.51 -39.74
N ALA A 619 20.71 -12.20 -38.45
CA ALA A 619 21.90 -12.40 -37.62
C ALA A 619 22.25 -13.89 -37.46
N ILE A 620 21.25 -14.76 -37.21
CA ILE A 620 21.45 -16.21 -37.14
C ILE A 620 21.94 -16.75 -38.49
N TRP A 621 21.33 -16.31 -39.60
CA TRP A 621 21.75 -16.71 -40.94
C TRP A 621 23.20 -16.28 -41.22
N HIS A 622 23.58 -15.07 -40.82
CA HIS A 622 24.94 -14.57 -40.95
C HIS A 622 25.95 -15.41 -40.14
N ILE A 623 25.66 -15.66 -38.86
CA ILE A 623 26.51 -16.47 -37.96
C ILE A 623 26.67 -17.89 -38.53
N LEU A 624 25.57 -18.54 -38.94
CA LEU A 624 25.62 -19.87 -39.54
C LEU A 624 26.43 -19.88 -40.84
N THR A 625 26.29 -18.85 -41.68
CA THR A 625 27.07 -18.72 -42.93
C THR A 625 28.56 -18.62 -42.62
N ILE A 626 28.94 -17.84 -41.61
CA ILE A 626 30.34 -17.67 -41.20
C ILE A 626 30.92 -18.97 -40.62
N LEU A 627 30.16 -19.65 -39.75
CA LEU A 627 30.62 -20.85 -39.03
C LEU A 627 30.55 -22.15 -39.84
N VAL A 628 29.74 -22.22 -40.89
CA VAL A 628 29.57 -23.47 -41.66
C VAL A 628 30.33 -23.43 -42.98
N THR A 629 30.46 -22.26 -43.61
CA THR A 629 31.10 -22.17 -44.94
C THR A 629 32.61 -22.00 -44.83
N ARG A 630 33.36 -22.62 -45.75
CA ARG A 630 34.83 -22.46 -45.81
C ARG A 630 35.26 -21.01 -46.01
N ARG A 631 34.51 -20.27 -46.83
CA ARG A 631 34.71 -18.84 -47.06
C ARG A 631 34.43 -18.04 -45.78
N GLY A 632 33.32 -18.32 -45.11
CA GLY A 632 32.95 -17.70 -43.84
C GLY A 632 34.05 -17.77 -42.79
N HIS A 633 34.66 -18.94 -42.61
CA HIS A 633 35.81 -19.11 -41.72
C HIS A 633 37.02 -18.26 -42.13
N GLN A 634 37.27 -18.09 -43.43
CA GLN A 634 38.34 -17.22 -43.93
C GLN A 634 38.05 -15.75 -43.62
N GLU A 635 36.80 -15.30 -43.78
CA GLU A 635 36.36 -13.95 -43.40
C GLU A 635 36.51 -13.73 -41.89
N LEU A 636 36.06 -14.69 -41.07
CA LEU A 636 36.20 -14.62 -39.61
C LEU A 636 37.68 -14.54 -39.22
N LYS A 637 38.54 -15.34 -39.85
CA LYS A 637 39.99 -15.29 -39.63
C LYS A 637 40.58 -13.92 -40.02
N ALA A 638 40.05 -13.26 -41.05
CA ALA A 638 40.48 -11.92 -41.45
C ALA A 638 39.99 -10.84 -40.47
N LEU A 639 38.83 -11.04 -39.85
CA LEU A 639 38.21 -10.15 -38.85
C LEU A 639 38.78 -10.30 -37.43
N THR A 640 39.66 -11.28 -37.18
CA THR A 640 40.31 -11.41 -35.87
C THR A 640 41.31 -10.27 -35.64
N PHE A 641 41.27 -9.67 -34.44
CA PHE A 641 42.24 -8.66 -34.02
C PHE A 641 43.62 -9.28 -33.86
N LYS A 642 44.60 -8.65 -34.49
CA LYS A 642 46.03 -8.96 -34.37
C LYS A 642 46.71 -7.78 -33.71
N PHE A 643 47.81 -8.02 -32.99
CA PHE A 643 48.63 -6.93 -32.44
C PHE A 643 49.09 -5.92 -33.50
N ARG A 644 49.21 -6.36 -34.76
CA ARG A 644 49.47 -5.50 -35.90
C ARG A 644 48.41 -4.40 -36.07
N ASP A 645 47.13 -4.69 -35.84
CA ASP A 645 46.04 -3.74 -36.05
C ASP A 645 46.17 -2.51 -35.12
N LEU A 646 46.63 -2.70 -33.88
CA LEU A 646 46.88 -1.60 -32.94
C LEU A 646 48.05 -0.70 -33.40
N ARG A 647 49.11 -1.31 -33.91
CA ARG A 647 50.25 -0.58 -34.48
C ARG A 647 49.84 0.18 -35.74
N ASP A 648 49.08 -0.45 -36.62
CA ASP A 648 48.60 0.15 -37.86
C ASP A 648 47.61 1.29 -37.57
N ALA A 649 46.77 1.17 -36.53
CA ALA A 649 45.91 2.26 -36.05
C ALA A 649 46.73 3.46 -35.54
N PHE A 650 47.75 3.23 -34.71
CA PHE A 650 48.64 4.30 -34.25
C PHE A 650 49.38 4.95 -35.41
N GLN A 651 49.92 4.16 -36.35
CA GLN A 651 50.57 4.69 -37.55
C GLN A 651 49.59 5.49 -38.41
N ASN A 652 48.32 5.06 -38.54
CA ASN A 652 47.31 5.77 -39.29
C ASN A 652 47.00 7.14 -38.67
N VAL A 653 46.87 7.21 -37.35
CA VAL A 653 46.71 8.50 -36.64
C VAL A 653 47.92 9.39 -36.89
N MET A 654 49.14 8.85 -36.73
CA MET A 654 50.39 9.58 -36.97
C MET A 654 50.50 10.08 -38.42
N TYR A 655 49.98 9.34 -39.40
CA TYR A 655 49.92 9.74 -40.81
C TYR A 655 48.97 10.92 -41.01
N HIS A 656 47.76 10.88 -40.46
CA HIS A 656 46.77 11.95 -40.61
C HIS A 656 47.14 13.25 -39.90
N ILE A 657 47.94 13.18 -38.81
CA ILE A 657 48.51 14.36 -38.14
C ILE A 657 49.87 14.79 -38.72
N GLY A 658 50.32 14.16 -39.82
CA GLY A 658 51.52 14.54 -40.56
C GLY A 658 52.86 14.08 -39.97
N LEU A 659 52.85 13.24 -38.93
CA LEU A 659 54.05 12.73 -38.25
C LEU A 659 54.58 11.42 -38.86
N ALA A 660 53.79 10.69 -39.65
CA ALA A 660 54.24 9.55 -40.44
C ALA A 660 54.19 9.87 -41.94
N LYS A 661 55.23 9.48 -42.69
CA LYS A 661 55.35 9.76 -44.14
C LYS A 661 54.56 8.77 -45.01
N THR A 662 54.20 7.62 -44.47
CA THR A 662 53.56 6.54 -45.23
C THR A 662 52.31 6.04 -44.52
N LYS A 663 51.23 5.91 -45.28
CA LYS A 663 49.98 5.28 -44.85
C LYS A 663 50.26 3.79 -44.55
N PRO A 664 49.71 3.23 -43.45
CA PRO A 664 49.83 1.80 -43.19
C PRO A 664 49.20 0.98 -44.32
N LYS A 665 49.82 -0.15 -44.66
CA LYS A 665 49.31 -1.08 -45.68
C LYS A 665 48.28 -2.02 -45.04
N PHE A 666 47.00 -1.75 -45.26
CA PHE A 666 45.93 -2.61 -44.75
C PHE A 666 45.72 -3.85 -45.63
N ASP A 667 45.23 -4.91 -44.98
CA ASP A 667 44.81 -6.17 -45.61
C ASP A 667 43.30 -6.10 -45.95
N ARG A 668 42.64 -7.25 -46.09
CA ARG A 668 41.21 -7.38 -46.45
C ARG A 668 40.25 -6.52 -45.62
N PHE A 669 40.56 -6.36 -44.32
CA PHE A 669 39.88 -5.42 -43.44
C PHE A 669 40.91 -4.57 -42.69
N ASP A 670 40.67 -3.26 -42.63
CA ASP A 670 41.43 -2.34 -41.78
C ASP A 670 40.97 -2.43 -40.30
N TYR A 671 41.64 -1.69 -39.40
CA TYR A 671 41.30 -1.75 -37.97
C TYR A 671 39.93 -1.14 -37.66
N SER A 672 39.50 -0.12 -38.42
CA SER A 672 38.19 0.53 -38.29
C SER A 672 37.05 -0.41 -38.70
N GLU A 673 37.16 -1.08 -39.85
CA GLU A 673 36.20 -2.06 -40.34
C GLU A 673 36.05 -3.25 -39.37
N LYS A 674 37.15 -3.69 -38.74
CA LYS A 674 37.11 -4.73 -37.70
C LYS A 674 36.40 -4.28 -36.43
N LEU A 675 36.71 -3.07 -35.95
CA LEU A 675 36.05 -2.48 -34.78
C LEU A 675 34.54 -2.32 -35.04
N GLU A 676 34.15 -1.83 -36.21
CA GLU A 676 32.76 -1.72 -36.62
C GLU A 676 32.06 -3.08 -36.60
N TYR A 677 32.65 -4.10 -37.21
CA TYR A 677 32.06 -5.43 -37.27
C TYR A 677 31.81 -6.01 -35.87
N TRP A 678 32.80 -5.93 -34.98
CA TRP A 678 32.68 -6.48 -33.63
C TRP A 678 31.76 -5.67 -32.73
N ALA A 679 31.80 -4.34 -32.81
CA ALA A 679 30.87 -3.47 -32.10
C ALA A 679 29.43 -3.74 -32.52
N PHE A 680 29.19 -3.87 -33.83
CA PHE A 680 27.89 -4.21 -34.39
C PHE A 680 27.42 -5.62 -33.95
N MET A 681 28.30 -6.62 -33.99
CA MET A 681 27.95 -7.99 -33.58
C MET A 681 27.60 -8.07 -32.10
N TRP A 682 28.38 -7.40 -31.25
CA TRP A 682 28.10 -7.26 -29.83
C TRP A 682 26.73 -6.59 -29.60
N GLY A 683 26.52 -5.41 -30.18
CA GLY A 683 25.28 -4.67 -30.02
C GLY A 683 24.08 -5.47 -30.50
N THR A 684 24.18 -6.18 -31.62
CA THR A 684 23.11 -7.06 -32.11
C THR A 684 22.75 -8.16 -31.11
N VAL A 685 23.74 -8.83 -30.52
CA VAL A 685 23.49 -9.87 -29.51
C VAL A 685 22.81 -9.27 -28.28
N VAL A 686 23.32 -8.15 -27.78
CA VAL A 686 22.74 -7.44 -26.62
C VAL A 686 21.30 -7.03 -26.89
N MET A 687 21.03 -6.45 -28.05
CA MET A 687 19.68 -6.00 -28.45
C MET A 687 18.69 -7.17 -28.58
N ILE A 688 19.13 -8.32 -29.12
CA ILE A 688 18.29 -9.52 -29.22
C ILE A 688 17.98 -10.08 -27.83
N VAL A 689 18.99 -10.25 -26.97
CA VAL A 689 18.81 -10.83 -25.63
C VAL A 689 17.90 -9.94 -24.77
N THR A 690 18.20 -8.65 -24.71
CA THR A 690 17.40 -7.69 -23.94
C THR A 690 15.98 -7.54 -24.50
N GLY A 691 15.83 -7.52 -25.83
CA GLY A 691 14.53 -7.50 -26.49
C GLY A 691 13.66 -8.71 -26.14
N LEU A 692 14.24 -9.92 -26.11
CA LEU A 692 13.51 -11.14 -25.72
C LEU A 692 13.09 -11.13 -24.25
N ILE A 693 13.92 -10.59 -23.36
CA ILE A 693 13.58 -10.43 -21.93
C ILE A 693 12.38 -9.50 -21.76
N MET A 694 12.39 -8.35 -22.46
CA MET A 694 11.27 -7.39 -22.41
C MET A 694 10.00 -7.91 -23.09
N TRP A 695 10.13 -8.75 -24.10
CA TRP A 695 8.98 -9.28 -24.83
C TRP A 695 8.27 -10.41 -24.07
N PHE A 696 9.00 -11.25 -23.33
CA PHE A 696 8.42 -12.38 -22.59
C PHE A 696 8.73 -12.34 -21.08
N PRO A 697 8.36 -11.27 -20.36
CA PRO A 697 8.77 -11.09 -18.97
C PRO A 697 8.24 -12.19 -18.04
N ALA A 698 7.00 -12.66 -18.26
CA ALA A 698 6.41 -13.76 -17.48
C ALA A 698 7.11 -15.11 -17.72
N PHE A 699 7.47 -15.42 -18.96
CA PHE A 699 8.18 -16.66 -19.29
C PHE A 699 9.57 -16.68 -18.64
N ILE A 700 10.28 -15.55 -18.68
CA ILE A 700 11.61 -15.39 -18.09
C ILE A 700 11.56 -15.49 -16.57
N ALA A 701 10.57 -14.86 -15.93
CA ALA A 701 10.37 -14.98 -14.48
C ALA A 701 10.10 -16.42 -14.05
N LEU A 702 9.24 -17.15 -14.77
CA LEU A 702 8.84 -18.52 -14.42
C LEU A 702 9.93 -19.58 -14.65
N HIS A 703 10.74 -19.46 -15.71
CA HIS A 703 11.71 -20.50 -16.08
C HIS A 703 13.13 -20.22 -15.61
N PHE A 704 13.49 -18.95 -15.39
CA PHE A 704 14.86 -18.53 -15.04
C PHE A 704 14.95 -17.82 -13.68
N GLY A 705 13.84 -17.65 -12.95
CA GLY A 705 13.82 -16.98 -11.64
C GLY A 705 14.20 -15.50 -11.71
N MET A 706 14.20 -14.91 -12.90
CA MET A 706 14.56 -13.52 -13.14
C MET A 706 13.32 -12.63 -12.97
N GLY A 707 13.15 -12.07 -11.78
CA GLY A 707 12.04 -11.15 -11.47
C GLY A 707 12.16 -9.77 -12.15
N LYS A 708 11.29 -8.83 -11.76
CA LYS A 708 11.16 -7.49 -12.34
C LYS A 708 12.49 -6.74 -12.53
N ILE A 709 13.42 -6.86 -11.59
CA ILE A 709 14.73 -6.19 -11.64
C ILE A 709 15.49 -6.47 -12.95
N TRP A 710 15.39 -7.69 -13.49
CA TRP A 710 16.09 -8.06 -14.72
C TRP A 710 15.40 -7.50 -15.97
N VAL A 711 14.09 -7.29 -15.92
CA VAL A 711 13.34 -6.62 -16.99
C VAL A 711 13.70 -5.13 -17.00
N ASP A 712 13.81 -4.49 -15.83
CA ASP A 712 14.24 -3.10 -15.70
C ASP A 712 15.69 -2.92 -16.22
N VAL A 713 16.61 -3.81 -15.82
CA VAL A 713 18.00 -3.82 -16.31
C VAL A 713 18.05 -4.01 -17.83
N ALA A 714 17.29 -4.96 -18.37
CA ALA A 714 17.21 -5.19 -19.82
C ALA A 714 16.70 -3.94 -20.55
N THR A 715 15.71 -3.25 -20.00
CA THR A 715 15.15 -2.01 -20.58
C THR A 715 16.21 -0.92 -20.66
N VAL A 716 16.99 -0.72 -19.58
CA VAL A 716 18.06 0.27 -19.54
C VAL A 716 19.16 -0.06 -20.54
N ILE A 717 19.64 -1.31 -20.57
CA ILE A 717 20.68 -1.76 -21.49
C ILE A 717 20.22 -1.61 -22.93
N HIS A 718 19.00 -2.05 -23.25
CA HIS A 718 18.44 -1.95 -24.60
C HIS A 718 18.37 -0.50 -25.08
N TYR A 719 17.94 0.42 -24.20
CA TYR A 719 17.87 1.84 -24.51
C TYR A 719 19.23 2.45 -24.81
N TYR A 720 20.23 2.24 -23.94
CA TYR A 720 21.56 2.83 -24.13
C TYR A 720 22.32 2.18 -25.31
N GLU A 721 22.15 0.88 -25.51
CA GLU A 721 22.74 0.19 -26.66
C GLU A 721 22.10 0.69 -27.97
N ALA A 722 20.80 0.99 -28.00
CA ALA A 722 20.15 1.58 -29.18
C ALA A 722 20.75 2.94 -29.55
N TRP A 723 21.03 3.80 -28.57
CA TRP A 723 21.74 5.07 -28.79
C TRP A 723 23.17 4.84 -29.29
N LEU A 724 23.93 3.98 -28.63
CA LEU A 724 25.30 3.66 -28.99
C LEU A 724 25.38 3.13 -30.43
N ALA A 725 24.53 2.15 -30.78
CA ALA A 725 24.46 1.57 -32.12
C ALA A 725 24.06 2.61 -33.17
N THR A 726 23.03 3.43 -32.90
CA THR A 726 22.58 4.47 -33.84
C THR A 726 23.66 5.52 -34.10
N MET A 727 24.32 5.99 -33.03
CA MET A 727 25.40 6.95 -33.15
C MET A 727 26.63 6.36 -33.83
N ALA A 728 26.99 5.10 -33.55
CA ALA A 728 28.08 4.42 -34.24
C ALA A 728 27.80 4.32 -35.75
N ILE A 729 26.56 4.03 -36.15
CA ILE A 729 26.21 4.00 -37.57
C ILE A 729 26.26 5.40 -38.21
N ILE A 730 25.70 6.43 -37.57
CA ILE A 730 25.64 7.77 -38.15
C ILE A 730 27.00 8.48 -38.17
N ILE A 731 27.75 8.41 -37.07
CA ILE A 731 29.00 9.16 -36.89
C ILE A 731 30.17 8.42 -37.52
N TRP A 732 30.25 7.11 -37.33
CA TRP A 732 31.42 6.33 -37.71
C TRP A 732 31.20 5.61 -39.04
N HIS A 733 30.17 4.77 -39.15
CA HIS A 733 29.95 3.97 -40.35
C HIS A 733 29.61 4.82 -41.60
N PHE A 734 28.64 5.73 -41.50
CA PHE A 734 28.27 6.61 -42.62
C PHE A 734 29.41 7.56 -43.01
N PHE A 735 30.30 7.91 -42.10
CA PHE A 735 31.50 8.65 -42.49
C PHE A 735 32.33 7.85 -43.48
N PHE A 736 32.69 6.61 -43.18
CA PHE A 736 33.55 5.82 -44.08
C PHE A 736 32.88 5.41 -45.39
N VAL A 737 31.55 5.27 -45.40
CA VAL A 737 30.81 4.74 -46.56
C VAL A 737 30.14 5.84 -47.40
N VAL A 738 29.70 6.95 -46.81
CA VAL A 738 28.91 8.01 -47.47
C VAL A 738 29.68 9.32 -47.55
N PHE A 739 30.24 9.78 -46.43
CA PHE A 739 30.81 11.12 -46.32
C PHE A 739 32.33 11.20 -46.54
N HIS A 740 33.02 10.07 -46.67
CA HIS A 740 34.45 10.05 -46.92
C HIS A 740 34.74 10.74 -48.26
N PRO A 741 35.64 11.75 -48.32
CA PRO A 741 35.81 12.58 -49.52
C PRO A 741 36.05 11.79 -50.82
N GLU A 742 36.80 10.70 -50.76
CA GLU A 742 37.08 9.80 -51.90
C GLU A 742 35.86 8.94 -52.32
N GLU A 743 35.00 8.59 -51.36
CA GLU A 743 33.84 7.74 -51.59
C GLU A 743 32.57 8.54 -51.83
N TYR A 744 32.57 9.85 -51.58
CA TYR A 744 31.40 10.70 -51.77
C TYR A 744 30.85 10.60 -53.21
N PRO A 745 29.52 10.51 -53.41
CA PRO A 745 28.45 10.53 -52.40
C PRO A 745 28.21 9.21 -51.64
N MET A 746 28.78 8.08 -52.08
CA MET A 746 28.78 6.80 -51.38
C MET A 746 29.68 5.75 -52.05
N ALA A 747 30.21 4.80 -51.26
CA ALA A 747 30.91 3.62 -51.76
C ALA A 747 29.92 2.62 -52.40
N MET A 748 30.23 2.11 -53.59
CA MET A 748 29.34 1.18 -54.34
C MET A 748 29.53 -0.30 -53.95
N SER A 749 30.49 -0.60 -53.08
CA SER A 749 30.85 -1.97 -52.68
C SER A 749 29.73 -2.68 -51.92
N TRP A 750 28.94 -1.96 -51.13
CA TRP A 750 27.79 -2.52 -50.41
C TRP A 750 26.53 -2.67 -51.27
N VAL A 751 26.54 -2.25 -52.55
CA VAL A 751 25.42 -2.42 -53.50
C VAL A 751 25.78 -3.42 -54.59
N THR A 752 27.02 -3.36 -55.08
CA THR A 752 27.47 -4.18 -56.23
C THR A 752 28.35 -5.36 -55.80
N GLY A 753 28.92 -5.33 -54.60
CA GLY A 753 29.91 -6.31 -54.14
C GLY A 753 31.31 -6.12 -54.74
N GLU A 754 31.52 -5.07 -55.54
CA GLU A 754 32.75 -4.79 -56.27
C GLU A 754 33.42 -3.51 -55.77
N LEU A 755 34.76 -3.46 -55.87
CA LEU A 755 35.57 -2.28 -55.59
C LEU A 755 36.46 -1.98 -56.80
N SER A 756 36.72 -0.71 -57.10
CA SER A 756 37.67 -0.34 -58.15
C SER A 756 39.09 -0.77 -57.76
N VAL A 757 39.94 -1.04 -58.76
CA VAL A 757 41.34 -1.41 -58.51
C VAL A 757 42.09 -0.28 -57.78
N GLU A 758 41.83 0.98 -58.11
CA GLU A 758 42.46 2.14 -57.47
C GLU A 758 42.06 2.29 -56.00
N SER A 759 40.76 2.22 -55.67
CA SER A 759 40.31 2.24 -54.27
C SER A 759 40.83 1.03 -53.49
N MET A 760 41.00 -0.12 -54.16
CA MET A 760 41.61 -1.31 -53.53
C MET A 760 43.11 -1.11 -53.27
N LYS A 761 43.84 -0.44 -54.16
CA LYS A 761 45.26 -0.10 -54.00
C LYS A 761 45.48 0.88 -52.84
N GLU A 762 44.58 1.85 -52.69
CA GLU A 762 44.69 2.87 -51.65
C GLU A 762 44.26 2.37 -50.25
N ARG A 763 43.20 1.56 -50.18
CA ARG A 763 42.60 1.14 -48.90
C ARG A 763 42.99 -0.27 -48.47
N HIS A 764 43.22 -1.19 -49.41
CA HIS A 764 43.53 -2.60 -49.12
C HIS A 764 44.72 -3.12 -49.96
N PRO A 765 45.89 -2.45 -49.90
CA PRO A 765 47.03 -2.77 -50.75
C PRO A 765 47.53 -4.21 -50.58
N GLU A 766 47.55 -4.77 -49.36
CA GLU A 766 48.02 -6.15 -49.15
C GLU A 766 47.04 -7.19 -49.71
N GLU A 767 45.74 -6.88 -49.71
CA GLU A 767 44.72 -7.74 -50.31
C GLU A 767 44.86 -7.75 -51.84
N LEU A 768 45.06 -6.57 -52.45
CA LEU A 768 45.30 -6.46 -53.89
C LEU A 768 46.55 -7.26 -54.30
N GLU A 769 47.67 -7.08 -53.58
CA GLU A 769 48.92 -7.84 -53.80
C GLU A 769 48.72 -9.36 -53.67
N ARG A 770 47.84 -9.81 -52.77
CA ARG A 770 47.50 -11.23 -52.63
C ARG A 770 46.61 -11.74 -53.77
N LEU A 771 45.59 -10.99 -54.17
CA LEU A 771 44.70 -11.37 -55.28
C LEU A 771 45.43 -11.46 -56.62
N ILE A 772 46.45 -10.61 -56.82
CA ILE A 772 47.35 -10.67 -57.98
C ILE A 772 48.20 -11.95 -57.93
N ARG A 773 48.81 -12.27 -56.77
CA ARG A 773 49.60 -13.50 -56.58
C ARG A 773 48.77 -14.78 -56.77
N GLU A 774 47.50 -14.75 -56.39
CA GLU A 774 46.56 -15.86 -56.55
C GLU A 774 45.99 -15.97 -57.98
N GLY A 775 46.36 -15.07 -58.90
CA GLY A 775 45.87 -15.07 -60.29
C GLY A 775 44.40 -14.69 -60.43
N ARG A 776 43.81 -14.07 -59.39
CA ARG A 776 42.39 -13.67 -59.34
C ARG A 776 42.13 -12.28 -59.92
N VAL A 777 43.20 -11.53 -60.19
CA VAL A 777 43.21 -10.26 -60.92
C VAL A 777 44.26 -10.37 -62.04
N SER A 778 43.87 -10.14 -63.29
CA SER A 778 44.81 -10.26 -64.41
C SER A 778 45.77 -9.06 -64.48
N PRO A 779 47.01 -9.24 -64.98
CA PRO A 779 47.93 -8.12 -65.22
C PRO A 779 47.42 -7.09 -66.22
N GLU A 780 46.44 -7.45 -67.08
CA GLU A 780 45.76 -6.53 -68.00
C GLU A 780 44.84 -5.56 -67.26
N VAL A 781 44.09 -6.04 -66.26
CA VAL A 781 43.19 -5.22 -65.42
C VAL A 781 43.97 -4.16 -64.63
N LEU A 782 45.21 -4.47 -64.23
CA LEU A 782 46.12 -3.51 -63.59
C LEU A 782 46.64 -2.46 -64.57
N ARG A 783 47.11 -2.88 -65.75
CA ARG A 783 47.59 -1.94 -66.78
C ARG A 783 46.48 -1.02 -67.27
N GLU A 784 45.27 -1.55 -67.44
CA GLU A 784 44.09 -0.77 -67.82
C GLU A 784 43.74 0.28 -66.74
N SER A 785 43.89 -0.08 -65.46
CA SER A 785 43.72 0.88 -64.36
C SER A 785 44.82 1.95 -64.31
N GLU A 786 46.08 1.58 -64.56
CA GLU A 786 47.22 2.50 -64.59
C GLU A 786 47.11 3.49 -65.77
N THR A 787 46.71 3.02 -66.96
CA THR A 787 46.48 3.88 -68.13
C THR A 787 45.29 4.83 -67.97
N LEU A 788 44.26 4.44 -67.22
CA LEU A 788 43.11 5.30 -66.93
C LEU A 788 43.44 6.33 -65.82
N ALA A 789 44.32 5.98 -64.87
CA ALA A 789 44.81 6.91 -63.86
C ALA A 789 45.70 7.99 -64.49
N GLU A 790 46.61 7.63 -65.40
CA GLU A 790 47.47 8.58 -66.13
C GLU A 790 46.67 9.52 -67.06
N GLN A 791 45.53 9.08 -67.60
CA GLN A 791 44.64 9.92 -68.41
C GLN A 791 43.72 10.85 -67.57
N GLY A 792 43.57 10.56 -66.28
CA GLY A 792 42.72 11.32 -65.35
C GLY A 792 43.44 12.47 -64.64
N GLU A 793 44.78 12.50 -64.62
CA GLU A 793 45.57 13.59 -64.02
C GLU A 793 45.69 14.84 -64.93
N ASP A 794 45.22 14.77 -66.19
CA ASP A 794 45.30 15.85 -67.20
C ASP A 794 43.94 16.55 -67.49
N MET A 795 42.90 16.29 -66.67
CA MET A 795 41.60 16.98 -66.64
C MET A 795 41.30 17.54 -65.25
#